data_AF-A0A925U7B8-F1
#
_entry.id   AF-A0A925U7B8-F1
#
_cell.length_a   1.000
_cell.length_b   1.000
_cell.length_c   1.000
_cell.angle_alpha   90.00
_cell.angle_beta   90.00
_cell.angle_gamma   90.00
#
_symmetry.space_group_name_H-M   'P 1'
#
loop_
_entity.id
_entity.type
_entity.pdbx_description
1 polymer ?
#
loop_
_entity_poly.entity_id
_entity_poly.type
_entity_poly.pdbx_seq_one_letter_code
_entity_poly.pdbx_strand_id
1 'polypeptide(L)'
;MKKYLLLSLLSIITLFSSAQTIINSPVYSATNVGKLDIEKVVLTDTTTVIFFTSTFDSNFRIALDSYITEDRSSEKLMLKSASGIELNKFVKPLDGKTFSLSFPAVKKSSTSIDFVESDCENCFKIIGISLDTNKKKPVEHPVYSGNWYKTDGSKKWILGLYDTIAVYQNQIWKYSLAGDSSKAVIKLSRPGSNRTLYAKPSADKSRYMFGEQPDMMSLLSKRNNLPLNASFDNDFVKPILKRDSAVYKGFFKAYSPKLGFKTGQVFVNNNITGKQESYLIKVSPDGSFSSKFPMYYPEELYVEFPGMFFAVHCAPGKELFHFIDLGRQKQGQEFMGDLALLNEELKSTKNITRTDYSKMYTEINGFTTAQYSQYIRDAEARQMKALQDYQQKRGLSKKAFQIRSREIQLGAASDLFEYNWRMESAYRQVNKVDEKMRKPMVKSVLLDSAYLSYLRNMDLNDELNLVAANYNSLINRFRFAEAFRDTTVSYSFASITGNLRKYGLKFSAEDEKVIREVLALKKPLSKDTIELKRFAEEQKKLTSPFYEKHDAAISKIMGGLYNKNVYTNMYRIADLKPGIFIDLIRAQDEISTLKRAYRPLTNIDLVKLKAELSTPIIYKAIASENNEVVQTIAKNKIRPAGYNAAPKIEGENVFNAIMKKYAGKVVYVDFWATWCAPCRSGIERIAPLKEELNKDDVVFVYITNPTSPLETYKSMIPGIKGEHYRVTKDEWNFLSEKFKISGIPHYVLVDKKGVVADGNLDHMDNSGIKKRLLALSDKSGTK
;
A
#
# COMPACT_ATOMS: atom_id res chain seq x y z
N MET A 1 46.44 61.76 -5.15
CA MET A 1 46.20 61.97 -6.61
C MET A 1 44.90 61.26 -6.93
N LYS A 2 43.76 61.97 -7.09
CA LYS A 2 43.12 62.30 -8.40
C LYS A 2 43.10 61.09 -9.36
N LYS A 3 42.01 60.67 -10.02
CA LYS A 3 40.63 61.15 -10.22
C LYS A 3 39.93 60.10 -11.15
N TYR A 4 38.60 60.19 -11.28
CA TYR A 4 37.69 59.62 -12.31
C TYR A 4 37.28 58.15 -12.12
N LEU A 5 36.00 57.74 -12.19
CA LEU A 5 34.81 58.37 -12.76
C LEU A 5 33.56 57.86 -12.01
N LEU A 6 32.72 58.79 -11.52
CA LEU A 6 31.41 58.53 -10.94
C LEU A 6 30.44 59.39 -11.73
N LEU A 7 29.68 58.77 -12.64
CA LEU A 7 28.46 59.35 -13.22
C LEU A 7 27.73 58.33 -14.11
N SER A 8 26.42 58.20 -13.83
CA SER A 8 25.32 57.86 -14.75
C SER A 8 25.31 56.44 -15.36
N LEU A 9 24.19 55.72 -15.47
CA LEU A 9 22.78 56.06 -15.35
C LEU A 9 21.98 54.74 -15.24
N LEU A 10 20.82 54.82 -14.57
CA LEU A 10 19.63 54.00 -14.74
C LEU A 10 19.59 53.13 -16.01
N SER A 11 19.35 51.83 -15.88
CA SER A 11 18.86 51.02 -17.01
C SER A 11 18.05 49.78 -16.58
N ILE A 12 17.20 49.86 -15.55
CA ILE A 12 15.97 49.01 -15.46
C ILE A 12 14.84 49.78 -14.74
N ILE A 13 14.52 51.00 -15.15
CA ILE A 13 13.16 51.57 -15.01
C ILE A 13 12.95 52.57 -16.15
N THR A 14 12.93 52.09 -17.40
CA THR A 14 12.09 52.77 -18.38
C THR A 14 10.68 52.27 -18.14
N LEU A 15 9.89 53.09 -17.44
CA LEU A 15 8.45 53.05 -17.52
C LEU A 15 8.07 53.18 -18.99
N PHE A 16 7.84 52.05 -19.66
CA PHE A 16 6.88 52.06 -20.74
C PHE A 16 5.53 52.36 -20.10
N SER A 17 4.96 53.53 -20.41
CA SER A 17 3.57 53.89 -20.13
C SER A 17 2.60 53.06 -20.99
N SER A 18 2.88 51.78 -21.19
CA SER A 18 1.91 50.82 -21.71
C SER A 18 0.92 50.54 -20.60
N ALA A 19 -0.38 50.52 -20.93
CA ALA A 19 -1.43 50.14 -20.00
C ALA A 19 -1.11 48.76 -19.42
N GLN A 20 -0.69 48.73 -18.17
CA GLN A 20 -0.39 47.50 -17.45
C GLN A 20 -1.52 47.21 -16.47
N THR A 21 -2.05 45.99 -16.53
CA THR A 21 -3.03 45.52 -15.53
C THR A 21 -2.28 44.76 -14.46
N ILE A 22 -2.37 45.23 -13.22
CA ILE A 22 -1.74 44.57 -12.07
C ILE A 22 -2.85 43.96 -11.22
N ILE A 23 -2.84 42.63 -11.09
CA ILE A 23 -3.72 41.89 -10.21
C ILE A 23 -2.94 41.50 -8.96
N ASN A 24 -3.23 42.12 -7.83
CA ASN A 24 -2.58 41.81 -6.55
C ASN A 24 -3.30 40.66 -5.84
N SER A 25 -2.53 39.69 -5.35
CA SER A 25 -3.00 38.52 -4.59
C SER A 25 -4.19 37.81 -5.25
N PRO A 26 -4.06 37.38 -6.52
CA PRO A 26 -5.16 36.80 -7.27
C PRO A 26 -5.75 35.57 -6.57
N VAL A 27 -7.06 35.40 -6.69
CA VAL A 27 -7.76 34.18 -6.27
C VAL A 27 -7.49 33.08 -7.29
N TYR A 28 -7.26 31.86 -6.81
CA TYR A 28 -7.21 30.66 -7.64
C TYR A 28 -8.23 29.63 -7.16
N SER A 29 -8.65 28.75 -8.06
CA SER A 29 -9.67 27.73 -7.77
C SER A 29 -9.10 26.46 -7.16
N ALA A 30 -7.89 26.05 -7.56
CA ALA A 30 -7.27 24.84 -7.08
C ALA A 30 -5.75 24.89 -7.14
N THR A 31 -5.08 24.09 -6.32
CA THR A 31 -3.62 23.94 -6.31
C THR A 31 -3.23 22.58 -5.75
N ASN A 32 -2.11 22.01 -6.19
CA ASN A 32 -1.43 20.89 -5.51
C ASN A 32 -0.07 21.31 -4.93
N VAL A 33 0.22 22.61 -4.87
CA VAL A 33 1.41 23.18 -4.22
C VAL A 33 1.01 24.03 -3.03
N GLY A 34 1.50 23.65 -1.85
CA GLY A 34 1.38 24.45 -0.62
C GLY A 34 2.64 25.23 -0.24
N LYS A 35 3.62 25.32 -1.15
CA LYS A 35 4.92 25.98 -0.91
C LYS A 35 5.03 27.37 -1.54
N LEU A 36 4.13 27.69 -2.49
CA LEU A 36 4.15 28.89 -3.31
C LEU A 36 2.81 29.61 -3.18
N ASP A 37 2.84 30.92 -2.98
CA ASP A 37 1.66 31.79 -3.16
C ASP A 37 1.95 32.81 -4.26
N ILE A 38 0.90 33.34 -4.88
CA ILE A 38 1.02 34.34 -5.93
C ILE A 38 0.86 35.72 -5.30
N GLU A 39 1.93 36.51 -5.34
CA GLU A 39 1.92 37.89 -4.84
C GLU A 39 1.09 38.78 -5.78
N LYS A 40 1.37 38.69 -7.09
CA LYS A 40 0.67 39.45 -8.12
C LYS A 40 0.88 38.85 -9.52
N VAL A 41 0.00 39.24 -10.43
CA VAL A 41 0.11 39.00 -11.88
C VAL A 41 0.12 40.35 -12.59
N VAL A 42 1.08 40.54 -13.49
CA VAL A 42 1.20 41.76 -14.31
C VAL A 42 0.96 41.40 -15.77
N LEU A 43 -0.03 42.05 -16.38
CA LEU A 43 -0.39 41.87 -17.78
C LEU A 43 0.01 43.11 -18.57
N THR A 44 0.71 42.91 -19.67
CA THR A 44 1.00 43.93 -20.70
C THR A 44 0.55 43.42 -22.07
N ASP A 45 0.59 44.27 -23.10
CA ASP A 45 0.25 43.86 -24.47
C ASP A 45 1.20 42.77 -25.04
N THR A 46 2.36 42.53 -24.42
CA THR A 46 3.40 41.60 -24.94
C THR A 46 3.75 40.46 -23.99
N THR A 47 3.45 40.60 -22.70
CA THR A 47 3.96 39.72 -21.65
C THR A 47 2.97 39.53 -20.51
N THR A 48 2.95 38.32 -19.96
CA THR A 48 2.30 37.99 -18.69
C THR A 48 3.38 37.63 -17.68
N VAL A 49 3.44 38.31 -16.54
CA VAL A 49 4.44 38.03 -15.49
C VAL A 49 3.73 37.62 -14.20
N ILE A 50 4.10 36.46 -13.64
CA ILE A 50 3.58 35.96 -12.36
C ILE A 50 4.67 36.08 -11.31
N PHE A 51 4.36 36.73 -10.19
CA PHE A 51 5.25 36.88 -9.04
C PHE A 51 4.85 35.89 -7.95
N PHE A 52 5.82 35.10 -7.49
CA PHE A 52 5.64 34.08 -6.47
C PHE A 52 6.39 34.43 -5.20
N THR A 53 5.79 34.10 -4.06
CA THR A 53 6.45 34.04 -2.75
C THR A 53 6.54 32.60 -2.28
N SER A 54 7.64 32.25 -1.62
CA SER A 54 7.86 30.92 -1.02
C SER A 54 7.81 31.04 0.50
N THR A 55 6.99 30.22 1.15
CA THR A 55 6.72 30.30 2.60
C THR A 55 7.12 29.06 3.41
N PHE A 56 7.82 28.07 2.83
CA PHE A 56 8.04 26.78 3.50
C PHE A 56 9.35 26.02 3.21
N ASP A 57 9.71 25.17 4.18
CA ASP A 57 10.95 24.46 4.50
C ASP A 57 11.33 23.25 3.58
N SER A 58 11.07 23.30 2.28
CA SER A 58 11.41 22.19 1.38
C SER A 58 11.75 22.62 -0.04
N ASN A 59 12.82 22.05 -0.60
CA ASN A 59 13.29 22.35 -1.95
C ASN A 59 12.18 22.17 -3.01
N PHE A 60 12.26 22.97 -4.07
CA PHE A 60 11.37 22.89 -5.24
C PHE A 60 12.15 23.23 -6.51
N ARG A 61 11.57 22.92 -7.67
CA ARG A 61 12.14 23.16 -9.00
C ARG A 61 11.06 23.80 -9.88
N ILE A 62 11.48 24.70 -10.78
CA ILE A 62 10.65 25.17 -11.91
C ILE A 62 11.26 24.60 -13.18
N ALA A 63 10.52 23.80 -13.94
CA ALA A 63 11.00 23.22 -15.18
C ALA A 63 11.08 24.25 -16.32
N LEU A 64 11.96 24.00 -17.29
CA LEU A 64 12.09 24.83 -18.49
C LEU A 64 10.84 24.80 -19.37
N ASP A 65 10.11 23.68 -19.33
CA ASP A 65 8.86 23.46 -20.05
C ASP A 65 7.62 23.89 -19.26
N SER A 66 7.77 24.74 -18.22
CA SER A 66 6.62 25.35 -17.53
C SER A 66 5.80 26.20 -18.51
N TYR A 67 4.49 26.27 -18.30
CA TYR A 67 3.59 27.03 -19.16
C TYR A 67 2.37 27.56 -18.41
N ILE A 68 1.67 28.51 -19.05
CA ILE A 68 0.32 28.90 -18.68
C ILE A 68 -0.67 28.54 -19.79
N THR A 69 -1.94 28.31 -19.40
CA THR A 69 -3.06 28.17 -20.35
C THR A 69 -4.17 29.15 -19.98
N GLU A 70 -4.95 29.59 -20.97
CA GLU A 70 -5.99 30.59 -20.80
C GLU A 70 -7.37 29.93 -20.71
N ASP A 71 -8.16 30.26 -19.68
CA ASP A 71 -9.57 29.83 -19.52
C ASP A 71 -9.82 28.32 -19.81
N ARG A 72 -10.35 28.02 -21.01
CA ARG A 72 -10.62 26.66 -21.53
C ARG A 72 -9.77 26.30 -22.75
N SER A 73 -8.81 27.15 -23.12
CA SER A 73 -7.87 26.91 -24.21
C SER A 73 -6.92 25.76 -23.86
N SER A 74 -6.59 24.95 -24.85
CA SER A 74 -5.50 23.96 -24.77
C SER A 74 -4.16 24.52 -25.23
N GLU A 75 -4.12 25.77 -25.69
CA GLU A 75 -2.89 26.45 -26.11
C GLU A 75 -1.97 26.70 -24.92
N LYS A 76 -0.71 26.26 -25.03
CA LYS A 76 0.31 26.43 -24.00
C LYS A 76 1.16 27.65 -24.31
N LEU A 77 1.09 28.64 -23.44
CA LEU A 77 1.98 29.79 -23.48
C LEU A 77 3.23 29.45 -22.64
N MET A 78 4.31 29.09 -23.33
CA MET A 78 5.53 28.58 -22.69
C MET A 78 6.29 29.65 -21.91
N LEU A 79 6.98 29.23 -20.85
CA LEU A 79 7.89 30.07 -20.07
C LEU A 79 8.96 30.70 -20.98
N LYS A 80 9.07 32.03 -20.95
CA LYS A 80 10.10 32.79 -21.69
C LYS A 80 11.35 33.04 -20.85
N SER A 81 11.16 33.45 -19.60
CA SER A 81 12.25 33.79 -18.69
C SER A 81 11.82 33.74 -17.24
N ALA A 82 12.80 33.69 -16.34
CA ALA A 82 12.60 33.76 -14.91
C ALA A 82 13.59 34.75 -14.29
N SER A 83 13.20 35.39 -13.19
CA SER A 83 14.05 36.30 -12.41
C SER A 83 13.94 35.97 -10.93
N GLY A 84 15.07 35.94 -10.23
CA GLY A 84 15.15 35.59 -8.80
C GLY A 84 15.15 34.08 -8.51
N ILE A 85 15.19 33.21 -9.54
CA ILE A 85 15.26 31.75 -9.41
C ILE A 85 16.04 31.12 -10.56
N GLU A 86 16.73 30.01 -10.29
CA GLU A 86 17.38 29.20 -11.32
C GLU A 86 16.44 28.08 -11.82
N LEU A 87 16.31 27.95 -13.15
CA LEU A 87 15.42 26.97 -13.77
C LEU A 87 16.06 25.57 -13.81
N ASN A 88 15.21 24.54 -13.81
CA ASN A 88 15.56 23.12 -13.86
C ASN A 88 16.52 22.62 -12.75
N LYS A 89 16.65 23.37 -11.65
CA LYS A 89 17.38 22.93 -10.45
C LYS A 89 16.51 23.01 -9.22
N PHE A 90 16.74 22.08 -8.29
CA PHE A 90 16.12 22.15 -6.97
C PHE A 90 16.75 23.29 -6.18
N VAL A 91 15.96 24.32 -5.92
CA VAL A 91 16.33 25.47 -5.09
C VAL A 91 15.79 25.32 -3.68
N LYS A 92 16.52 25.87 -2.70
CA LYS A 92 16.05 25.99 -1.32
C LYS A 92 14.91 27.02 -1.22
N PRO A 93 14.10 26.96 -0.16
CA PRO A 93 13.12 28.00 0.14
C PRO A 93 13.76 29.39 0.11
N LEU A 94 13.06 30.35 -0.48
CA LEU A 94 13.56 31.71 -0.67
C LEU A 94 13.27 32.64 0.53
N ASP A 95 12.73 32.11 1.63
CA ASP A 95 12.46 32.79 2.91
C ASP A 95 11.87 34.21 2.75
N GLY A 96 10.67 34.28 2.16
CA GLY A 96 9.97 35.56 1.95
C GLY A 96 10.46 36.39 0.77
N LYS A 97 11.53 35.98 0.06
CA LYS A 97 11.92 36.60 -1.21
C LYS A 97 10.98 36.17 -2.35
N THR A 98 10.80 37.08 -3.28
CA THR A 98 9.94 36.94 -4.46
C THR A 98 10.76 36.52 -5.67
N PHE A 99 10.22 35.63 -6.49
CA PHE A 99 10.73 35.38 -7.85
C PHE A 99 9.60 35.61 -8.86
N SER A 100 9.96 35.80 -10.13
CA SER A 100 8.99 36.02 -11.19
C SER A 100 9.23 35.12 -12.39
N LEU A 101 8.14 34.72 -13.03
CA LEU A 101 8.12 33.93 -14.25
C LEU A 101 7.38 34.70 -15.34
N SER A 102 7.98 34.78 -16.53
CA SER A 102 7.49 35.57 -17.67
C SER A 102 7.02 34.67 -18.81
N PHE A 103 5.85 34.97 -19.35
CA PHE A 103 5.13 34.21 -20.38
C PHE A 103 4.68 35.14 -21.52
N PRO A 104 4.28 34.62 -22.69
CA PRO A 104 3.55 35.38 -23.69
C PRO A 104 2.34 36.14 -23.10
N ALA A 105 1.94 37.24 -23.74
CA ALA A 105 0.70 37.94 -23.42
C ALA A 105 -0.50 36.99 -23.53
N VAL A 106 -1.40 37.10 -22.55
CA VAL A 106 -2.74 36.51 -22.62
C VAL A 106 -3.68 37.44 -23.39
N LYS A 107 -4.75 36.89 -23.96
CA LYS A 107 -5.80 37.64 -24.66
C LYS A 107 -6.48 38.60 -23.69
N LYS A 108 -6.84 39.79 -24.18
CA LYS A 108 -7.53 40.83 -23.38
C LYS A 108 -8.90 40.35 -22.83
N SER A 109 -9.51 39.35 -23.48
CA SER A 109 -10.77 38.73 -23.05
C SER A 109 -10.59 37.62 -22.02
N SER A 110 -9.35 37.19 -21.73
CA SER A 110 -9.09 36.06 -20.84
C SER A 110 -9.46 36.41 -19.41
N THR A 111 -10.21 35.52 -18.75
CA THR A 111 -10.70 35.76 -17.38
C THR A 111 -9.85 35.08 -16.32
N SER A 112 -9.11 34.03 -16.72
CA SER A 112 -8.30 33.22 -15.83
C SER A 112 -7.15 32.55 -16.56
N ILE A 113 -6.09 32.20 -15.81
CA ILE A 113 -5.00 31.35 -16.28
C ILE A 113 -4.76 30.16 -15.35
N ASP A 114 -4.33 29.04 -15.93
CA ASP A 114 -3.76 27.92 -15.20
C ASP A 114 -2.24 27.96 -15.35
N PHE A 115 -1.49 27.84 -14.25
CA PHE A 115 -0.04 27.63 -14.26
C PHE A 115 0.25 26.13 -14.09
N VAL A 116 1.13 25.59 -14.94
CA VAL A 116 1.58 24.19 -14.89
C VAL A 116 3.11 24.15 -14.97
N GLU A 117 3.75 23.48 -14.01
CA GLU A 117 5.23 23.39 -13.98
C GLU A 117 5.78 22.48 -15.08
N SER A 118 5.11 21.37 -15.39
CA SER A 118 5.38 20.49 -16.53
C SER A 118 4.24 19.47 -16.66
N ASP A 119 4.21 18.71 -17.76
CA ASP A 119 3.17 17.70 -18.05
C ASP A 119 3.29 16.42 -17.21
N CYS A 120 4.27 16.32 -16.31
CA CYS A 120 4.42 15.15 -15.46
C CYS A 120 3.26 15.01 -14.46
N GLU A 121 2.91 13.78 -14.10
CA GLU A 121 1.74 13.48 -13.27
C GLU A 121 1.76 14.19 -11.90
N ASN A 122 2.95 14.30 -11.29
CA ASN A 122 3.17 14.89 -9.97
C ASN A 122 3.71 16.32 -10.02
N CYS A 123 3.75 16.94 -11.20
CA CYS A 123 4.21 18.31 -11.38
C CYS A 123 3.15 19.26 -10.80
N PHE A 124 3.62 20.36 -10.19
CA PHE A 124 2.69 21.23 -9.49
C PHE A 124 1.93 22.16 -10.44
N LYS A 125 0.71 22.50 -10.04
CA LYS A 125 -0.30 23.22 -10.82
C LYS A 125 -1.03 24.19 -9.92
N ILE A 126 -1.32 25.38 -10.44
CA ILE A 126 -2.20 26.37 -9.82
C ILE A 126 -3.27 26.71 -10.86
N ILE A 127 -4.51 26.38 -10.57
CA ILE A 127 -5.61 26.35 -11.53
C ILE A 127 -6.57 27.51 -11.27
N GLY A 128 -6.96 28.20 -12.33
CA GLY A 128 -7.99 29.23 -12.34
C GLY A 128 -7.55 30.49 -11.61
N ILE A 129 -6.30 30.92 -11.80
CA ILE A 129 -5.78 32.19 -11.31
C ILE A 129 -6.59 33.31 -11.99
N SER A 130 -7.39 34.02 -11.20
CA SER A 130 -8.28 35.09 -11.69
C SER A 130 -7.48 36.26 -12.23
N LEU A 131 -7.87 36.76 -13.42
CA LEU A 131 -7.34 37.99 -14.01
C LEU A 131 -8.25 39.21 -13.75
N ASP A 132 -9.38 39.02 -13.06
CA ASP A 132 -10.27 40.10 -12.63
C ASP A 132 -9.66 40.90 -11.46
N THR A 133 -9.37 42.18 -11.69
CA THR A 133 -8.82 43.12 -10.70
C THR A 133 -9.79 43.45 -9.56
N ASN A 134 -11.10 43.25 -9.76
CA ASN A 134 -12.12 43.48 -8.74
C ASN A 134 -12.30 42.27 -7.81
N LYS A 135 -11.87 41.08 -8.26
CA LYS A 135 -12.05 39.85 -7.52
C LYS A 135 -10.95 39.68 -6.48
N LYS A 136 -11.27 40.00 -5.22
CA LYS A 136 -10.36 39.84 -4.08
C LYS A 136 -10.52 38.46 -3.44
N LYS A 137 -9.45 37.96 -2.81
CA LYS A 137 -9.54 36.79 -1.90
C LYS A 137 -10.64 37.09 -0.86
N PRO A 138 -11.57 36.16 -0.60
CA PRO A 138 -12.59 36.35 0.43
C PRO A 138 -11.91 36.73 1.75
N VAL A 139 -12.35 37.83 2.36
CA VAL A 139 -11.83 38.25 3.65
C VAL A 139 -12.46 37.32 4.69
N GLU A 140 -11.63 36.45 5.27
CA GLU A 140 -12.03 35.64 6.41
C GLU A 140 -12.56 36.56 7.52
N HIS A 141 -13.74 36.23 8.07
CA HIS A 141 -14.26 36.96 9.22
C HIS A 141 -13.22 36.91 10.36
N PRO A 142 -12.80 38.06 10.92
CA PRO A 142 -11.64 38.15 11.81
C PRO A 142 -11.79 37.29 13.07
N VAL A 143 -13.05 37.17 13.52
CA VAL A 143 -13.42 36.38 14.70
C VAL A 143 -13.77 34.93 14.36
N TYR A 144 -14.84 34.70 13.58
CA TYR A 144 -15.42 33.36 13.44
C TYR A 144 -14.69 32.39 12.50
N SER A 145 -13.76 32.84 11.64
CA SER A 145 -13.07 31.93 10.71
C SER A 145 -12.09 30.99 11.43
N GLY A 146 -11.90 29.80 10.86
CA GLY A 146 -11.01 28.75 11.35
C GLY A 146 -11.73 27.55 11.96
N ASN A 147 -10.95 26.70 12.64
CA ASN A 147 -11.42 25.46 13.25
C ASN A 147 -11.85 25.70 14.71
N TRP A 148 -13.01 25.19 15.08
CA TRP A 148 -13.62 25.35 16.40
C TRP A 148 -13.76 24.00 17.09
N TYR A 149 -13.15 23.91 18.27
CA TYR A 149 -13.06 22.70 19.07
C TYR A 149 -13.88 22.85 20.35
N LYS A 150 -14.44 21.74 20.83
CA LYS A 150 -15.13 21.71 22.14
C LYS A 150 -14.19 22.01 23.29
N THR A 151 -14.71 22.70 24.30
CA THR A 151 -13.99 22.99 25.55
C THR A 151 -14.43 22.11 26.72
N ASP A 152 -15.16 21.02 26.49
CA ASP A 152 -15.60 20.07 27.53
C ASP A 152 -14.52 19.02 27.89
N GLY A 153 -13.34 19.15 27.28
CA GLY A 153 -12.24 18.20 27.40
C GLY A 153 -12.32 17.03 26.42
N SER A 154 -13.34 16.94 25.54
CA SER A 154 -13.41 15.90 24.50
C SER A 154 -12.46 16.11 23.31
N LYS A 155 -11.89 17.31 23.19
CA LYS A 155 -10.97 17.71 22.12
C LYS A 155 -11.57 17.62 20.69
N LYS A 156 -12.89 17.49 20.54
CA LYS A 156 -13.54 17.29 19.23
C LYS A 156 -13.60 18.57 18.41
N TRP A 157 -13.18 18.49 17.14
CA TRP A 157 -13.46 19.50 16.12
C TRP A 157 -14.96 19.46 15.78
N ILE A 158 -15.64 20.61 15.86
CA ILE A 158 -17.09 20.71 15.65
C ILE A 158 -17.44 21.49 14.39
N LEU A 159 -16.73 22.58 14.13
CA LEU A 159 -17.03 23.51 13.05
C LEU A 159 -15.73 24.04 12.44
N GLY A 160 -15.61 23.98 11.12
CA GLY A 160 -14.61 24.73 10.36
C GLY A 160 -15.31 25.78 9.52
N LEU A 161 -14.88 27.04 9.60
CA LEU A 161 -15.34 28.11 8.72
C LEU A 161 -14.17 28.64 7.90
N TYR A 162 -14.20 28.42 6.60
CA TYR A 162 -13.15 28.84 5.65
C TYR A 162 -13.71 29.87 4.68
N ASP A 163 -12.93 30.24 3.65
CA ASP A 163 -13.29 31.23 2.64
C ASP A 163 -14.75 31.19 2.14
N THR A 164 -15.21 30.02 1.69
CA THR A 164 -16.49 29.83 0.98
C THR A 164 -17.21 28.57 1.44
N ILE A 165 -16.55 27.76 2.26
CA ILE A 165 -17.04 26.47 2.73
C ILE A 165 -17.00 26.40 4.26
N ALA A 166 -17.95 25.65 4.79
CA ALA A 166 -17.97 25.25 6.19
C ALA A 166 -17.91 23.72 6.31
N VAL A 167 -17.19 23.23 7.31
CA VAL A 167 -17.17 21.82 7.71
C VAL A 167 -17.99 21.68 8.98
N TYR A 168 -19.09 20.93 8.95
CA TYR A 168 -19.96 20.72 10.10
C TYR A 168 -20.63 19.34 10.03
N GLN A 169 -20.62 18.59 11.14
CA GLN A 169 -21.19 17.24 11.25
C GLN A 169 -20.67 16.26 10.19
N ASN A 170 -19.35 16.19 9.98
CA ASN A 170 -18.69 15.34 8.98
C ASN A 170 -19.14 15.62 7.52
N GLN A 171 -19.53 16.85 7.23
CA GLN A 171 -20.07 17.25 5.92
C GLN A 171 -19.56 18.64 5.53
N ILE A 172 -19.55 18.90 4.23
CA ILE A 172 -19.25 20.21 3.64
C ILE A 172 -20.54 20.95 3.37
N TRP A 173 -20.52 22.25 3.66
CA TRP A 173 -21.63 23.17 3.49
C TRP A 173 -21.13 24.41 2.75
N LYS A 174 -21.95 24.94 1.84
CA LYS A 174 -21.85 26.37 1.51
C LYS A 174 -22.39 27.15 2.70
N TYR A 175 -21.86 28.34 2.95
CA TYR A 175 -22.39 29.16 4.03
C TYR A 175 -22.39 30.64 3.73
N SER A 176 -23.26 31.36 4.43
CA SER A 176 -23.22 32.81 4.56
C SER A 176 -23.19 33.18 6.04
N LEU A 177 -22.38 34.17 6.39
CA LEU A 177 -22.30 34.70 7.76
C LEU A 177 -22.84 36.14 7.76
N ALA A 178 -23.80 36.41 8.64
CA ALA A 178 -24.33 37.75 8.88
C ALA A 178 -24.15 38.12 10.36
N GLY A 179 -23.91 39.40 10.66
CA GLY A 179 -23.67 39.91 12.01
C GLY A 179 -22.25 40.45 12.20
N ASP A 180 -21.86 40.65 13.46
CA ASP A 180 -20.59 41.25 13.85
C ASP A 180 -19.85 40.40 14.91
N SER A 181 -18.78 40.94 15.48
CA SER A 181 -17.99 40.26 16.51
C SER A 181 -18.76 39.98 17.81
N SER A 182 -19.92 40.61 18.03
CA SER A 182 -20.77 40.41 19.21
C SER A 182 -21.81 39.31 19.00
N LYS A 183 -22.37 39.17 17.80
CA LYS A 183 -23.31 38.10 17.43
C LYS A 183 -23.27 37.84 15.93
N ALA A 184 -23.26 36.56 15.55
CA ALA A 184 -23.34 36.14 14.16
C ALA A 184 -24.38 35.02 13.95
N VAL A 185 -24.95 35.02 12.74
CA VAL A 185 -25.84 33.99 12.20
C VAL A 185 -25.16 33.39 10.98
N ILE A 186 -24.90 32.09 11.03
CA ILE A 186 -24.22 31.32 9.99
C ILE A 186 -25.28 30.42 9.36
N LYS A 187 -25.68 30.72 8.13
CA LYS A 187 -26.62 29.88 7.36
C LYS A 187 -25.82 28.88 6.54
N LEU A 188 -26.00 27.60 6.82
CA LEU A 188 -25.38 26.49 6.12
C LEU A 188 -26.38 25.93 5.09
N SER A 189 -25.90 25.69 3.86
CA SER A 189 -26.71 25.17 2.76
C SER A 189 -25.98 24.05 2.02
N ARG A 190 -26.69 22.96 1.76
CA ARG A 190 -26.29 21.89 0.85
C ARG A 190 -27.53 21.32 0.13
N PRO A 191 -27.37 20.55 -0.96
CA PRO A 191 -28.51 19.91 -1.60
C PRO A 191 -29.37 19.11 -0.60
N GLY A 192 -30.65 19.46 -0.51
CA GLY A 192 -31.63 18.79 0.36
C GLY A 192 -31.52 19.09 1.86
N SER A 193 -30.67 20.01 2.31
CA SER A 193 -30.59 20.37 3.74
C SER A 193 -30.06 21.78 3.96
N ASN A 194 -30.74 22.53 4.82
CA ASN A 194 -30.30 23.82 5.32
C ASN A 194 -30.23 23.78 6.85
N ARG A 195 -29.25 24.49 7.42
CA ARG A 195 -29.10 24.65 8.87
C ARG A 195 -28.74 26.09 9.19
N THR A 196 -29.02 26.51 10.41
CA THR A 196 -28.60 27.82 10.93
C THR A 196 -27.83 27.60 12.22
N LEU A 197 -26.67 28.22 12.33
CA LEU A 197 -25.90 28.28 13.57
C LEU A 197 -25.83 29.73 14.06
N TYR A 198 -26.02 29.91 15.36
CA TYR A 198 -25.83 31.16 16.06
C TYR A 198 -24.47 31.14 16.73
N ALA A 199 -23.78 32.28 16.71
CA ALA A 199 -22.49 32.45 17.37
C ALA A 199 -22.43 33.76 18.17
N LYS A 200 -21.79 33.73 19.34
CA LYS A 200 -21.52 34.92 20.17
C LYS A 200 -20.27 34.69 21.04
N PRO A 201 -19.54 35.74 21.46
CA PRO A 201 -18.45 35.58 22.42
C PRO A 201 -18.99 35.10 23.78
N SER A 202 -18.16 34.40 24.54
CA SER A 202 -18.40 34.12 25.95
C SER A 202 -18.37 35.41 26.78
N ALA A 203 -18.90 35.35 28.01
CA ALA A 203 -18.93 36.51 28.92
C ALA A 203 -17.54 37.12 29.17
N ASP A 204 -16.50 36.28 29.25
CA ASP A 204 -15.09 36.67 29.41
C ASP A 204 -14.38 37.05 28.10
N LYS A 205 -15.09 36.99 26.96
CA LYS A 205 -14.59 37.20 25.58
C LYS A 205 -13.37 36.35 25.19
N SER A 206 -13.05 35.31 25.96
CA SER A 206 -11.89 34.42 25.71
C SER A 206 -12.21 33.30 24.72
N ARG A 207 -13.50 32.98 24.56
CA ARG A 207 -14.05 31.83 23.81
C ARG A 207 -15.32 32.25 23.07
N TYR A 208 -15.90 31.33 22.30
CA TYR A 208 -17.09 31.60 21.50
C TYR A 208 -18.10 30.47 21.64
N MET A 209 -19.36 30.85 21.79
CA MET A 209 -20.48 29.92 21.84
C MET A 209 -21.03 29.73 20.44
N PHE A 210 -21.33 28.49 20.07
CA PHE A 210 -21.98 28.13 18.81
C PHE A 210 -23.13 27.15 19.06
N GLY A 211 -24.24 27.26 18.34
CA GLY A 211 -25.33 26.29 18.43
C GLY A 211 -26.42 26.51 17.39
N GLU A 212 -27.28 25.52 17.19
CA GLU A 212 -28.42 25.62 16.27
C GLU A 212 -29.58 26.46 16.84
N GLN A 213 -29.57 26.70 18.15
CA GLN A 213 -30.54 27.55 18.84
C GLN A 213 -29.81 28.61 19.68
N PRO A 214 -30.29 29.87 19.75
CA PRO A 214 -29.62 30.94 20.49
C PRO A 214 -29.49 30.72 22.01
N ASP A 215 -30.37 29.90 22.58
CA ASP A 215 -30.45 29.51 23.99
C ASP A 215 -29.67 28.22 24.29
N MET A 216 -29.48 27.35 23.30
CA MET A 216 -28.70 26.09 23.41
C MET A 216 -27.42 26.13 22.57
N MET A 217 -26.38 26.79 23.09
CA MET A 217 -25.07 26.88 22.44
C MET A 217 -23.96 26.23 23.27
N SER A 218 -23.03 25.58 22.59
CA SER A 218 -21.83 24.99 23.17
C SER A 218 -20.66 25.96 23.13
N LEU A 219 -19.86 25.96 24.19
CA LEU A 219 -18.61 26.73 24.26
C LEU A 219 -17.51 26.04 23.43
N LEU A 220 -16.99 26.77 22.45
CA LEU A 220 -15.93 26.34 21.53
C LEU A 220 -14.73 27.30 21.57
N SER A 221 -13.59 26.81 21.13
CA SER A 221 -12.33 27.55 21.05
C SER A 221 -11.58 27.24 19.76
N LYS A 222 -10.79 28.21 19.25
CA LYS A 222 -9.86 27.99 18.14
C LYS A 222 -8.66 27.11 18.51
N ARG A 223 -8.31 27.12 19.80
CA ARG A 223 -7.22 26.30 20.36
C ARG A 223 -7.79 25.22 21.26
N ASN A 224 -7.23 24.02 21.15
CA ASN A 224 -7.65 22.85 21.90
C ASN A 224 -6.64 22.53 23.01
N ASN A 225 -6.55 23.42 24.00
CA ASN A 225 -5.49 23.39 25.01
C ASN A 225 -5.93 22.76 26.34
N LEU A 226 -7.19 22.32 26.44
CA LEU A 226 -7.68 21.66 27.65
C LEU A 226 -7.20 20.19 27.66
N PRO A 227 -6.82 19.66 28.84
CA PRO A 227 -6.50 18.25 28.96
C PRO A 227 -7.71 17.40 28.57
N LEU A 228 -7.44 16.19 28.05
CA LEU A 228 -8.50 15.24 27.76
C LEU A 228 -9.23 14.91 29.06
N ASN A 229 -10.54 15.10 29.10
CA ASN A 229 -11.34 14.76 30.28
C ASN A 229 -11.48 13.23 30.36
N ALA A 230 -11.25 12.66 31.56
CA ALA A 230 -11.26 11.23 31.81
C ALA A 230 -12.55 10.51 31.37
N SER A 231 -13.70 11.21 31.39
CA SER A 231 -14.98 10.66 30.91
C SER A 231 -14.98 10.33 29.41
N PHE A 232 -14.13 10.98 28.61
CA PHE A 232 -13.96 10.68 27.19
C PHE A 232 -12.77 9.74 26.92
N ASP A 233 -11.93 9.48 27.93
CA ASP A 233 -10.72 8.69 27.82
C ASP A 233 -10.95 7.22 28.19
N ASN A 234 -11.33 6.46 27.17
CA ASN A 234 -11.73 5.06 27.30
C ASN A 234 -10.77 4.15 26.55
N ASP A 235 -10.53 2.96 27.11
CA ASP A 235 -9.79 1.88 26.45
C ASP A 235 -10.54 1.30 25.24
N PHE A 236 -9.86 0.48 24.43
CA PHE A 236 -10.54 -0.42 23.52
C PHE A 236 -11.42 -1.43 24.29
N VAL A 237 -12.67 -1.57 23.85
CA VAL A 237 -13.62 -2.54 24.41
C VAL A 237 -13.47 -3.85 23.66
N LYS A 238 -13.14 -4.93 24.40
CA LYS A 238 -13.08 -6.30 23.87
C LYS A 238 -14.50 -6.94 23.83
N PRO A 239 -14.82 -7.82 22.86
CA PRO A 239 -13.98 -8.23 21.74
C PRO A 239 -13.88 -7.12 20.67
N ILE A 240 -12.67 -6.83 20.18
CA ILE A 240 -12.47 -5.85 19.10
C ILE A 240 -12.76 -6.44 17.71
N LEU A 241 -12.75 -7.77 17.61
CA LEU A 241 -13.01 -8.50 16.38
C LEU A 241 -14.52 -8.51 16.07
N LYS A 242 -14.90 -7.77 15.03
CA LYS A 242 -16.27 -7.70 14.49
C LYS A 242 -16.22 -7.46 13.00
N ARG A 243 -16.93 -8.29 12.22
CA ARG A 243 -17.15 -8.04 10.79
C ARG A 243 -18.21 -6.95 10.61
N ASP A 244 -17.79 -5.81 10.10
CA ASP A 244 -18.67 -4.69 9.73
C ASP A 244 -18.03 -3.95 8.53
N SER A 245 -18.57 -2.80 8.16
CA SER A 245 -17.96 -1.88 7.20
C SER A 245 -17.44 -0.63 7.89
N ALA A 246 -16.35 -0.06 7.38
CA ALA A 246 -15.90 1.28 7.71
C ALA A 246 -16.16 2.22 6.53
N VAL A 247 -16.30 3.52 6.82
CA VAL A 247 -16.43 4.56 5.80
C VAL A 247 -15.30 5.55 5.98
N TYR A 248 -14.39 5.61 4.99
CA TYR A 248 -13.42 6.68 4.87
C TYR A 248 -13.98 7.71 3.89
N LYS A 249 -14.12 8.95 4.34
CA LYS A 249 -14.63 10.04 3.49
C LYS A 249 -13.94 11.34 3.83
N GLY A 250 -14.13 12.35 2.99
CA GLY A 250 -13.47 13.61 3.23
C GLY A 250 -13.68 14.63 2.13
N PHE A 251 -12.83 15.65 2.17
CA PHE A 251 -12.89 16.77 1.25
C PHE A 251 -11.50 17.35 1.00
N PHE A 252 -11.18 17.60 -0.27
CA PHE A 252 -10.03 18.39 -0.67
C PHE A 252 -10.42 19.85 -0.86
N LYS A 253 -9.88 20.73 -0.02
CA LYS A 253 -9.92 22.18 -0.27
C LYS A 253 -8.88 22.54 -1.34
N ALA A 254 -9.25 23.51 -2.18
CA ALA A 254 -8.49 23.92 -3.37
C ALA A 254 -8.25 22.77 -4.37
N TYR A 255 -9.29 21.98 -4.63
CA TYR A 255 -9.27 20.89 -5.60
C TYR A 255 -10.04 21.22 -6.88
N SER A 256 -9.53 20.69 -8.00
CA SER A 256 -10.21 20.65 -9.29
C SER A 256 -9.76 19.39 -10.04
N PRO A 257 -10.62 18.74 -10.84
CA PRO A 257 -10.19 17.64 -11.71
C PRO A 257 -9.05 18.01 -12.66
N LYS A 258 -8.84 19.32 -12.95
CA LYS A 258 -7.70 19.83 -13.74
C LYS A 258 -6.33 19.57 -13.07
N LEU A 259 -6.30 19.29 -11.77
CA LEU A 259 -5.05 18.89 -11.09
C LEU A 259 -4.52 17.54 -11.60
N GLY A 260 -5.36 16.72 -12.24
CA GLY A 260 -4.93 15.52 -12.95
C GLY A 260 -5.28 14.21 -12.24
N PHE A 261 -5.92 14.26 -11.06
CA PHE A 261 -6.40 13.06 -10.37
C PHE A 261 -7.90 13.14 -10.09
N LYS A 262 -8.60 12.03 -10.26
CA LYS A 262 -10.05 11.87 -9.98
C LYS A 262 -10.33 10.70 -9.04
N THR A 263 -9.28 9.98 -8.66
CA THR A 263 -9.37 8.74 -7.90
C THR A 263 -8.20 8.64 -6.92
N GLY A 264 -8.41 7.86 -5.86
CA GLY A 264 -7.38 7.38 -4.96
C GLY A 264 -7.68 5.94 -4.57
N GLN A 265 -6.89 5.39 -3.66
CA GLN A 265 -7.06 4.05 -3.13
C GLN A 265 -6.92 4.07 -1.60
N VAL A 266 -7.69 3.24 -0.92
CA VAL A 266 -7.45 2.87 0.47
C VAL A 266 -7.04 1.40 0.51
N PHE A 267 -5.93 1.13 1.19
CA PHE A 267 -5.38 -0.20 1.39
C PHE A 267 -5.70 -0.66 2.80
N VAL A 268 -6.36 -1.81 2.88
CA VAL A 268 -6.84 -2.43 4.10
C VAL A 268 -6.12 -3.75 4.28
N ASN A 269 -5.39 -3.89 5.39
CA ASN A 269 -4.73 -5.14 5.71
C ASN A 269 -5.74 -6.08 6.36
N ASN A 270 -5.66 -7.36 6.02
CA ASN A 270 -6.49 -8.38 6.62
C ASN A 270 -5.58 -9.45 7.21
N ASN A 271 -5.30 -9.32 8.51
CA ASN A 271 -4.44 -10.22 9.25
C ASN A 271 -5.03 -11.65 9.36
N ILE A 272 -6.33 -11.83 9.08
CA ILE A 272 -6.97 -13.14 9.02
C ILE A 272 -6.63 -13.85 7.71
N THR A 273 -6.73 -13.15 6.57
CA THR A 273 -6.47 -13.73 5.24
C THR A 273 -5.01 -13.60 4.80
N GLY A 274 -4.24 -12.72 5.45
CA GLY A 274 -2.86 -12.39 5.09
C GLY A 274 -2.77 -11.53 3.82
N LYS A 275 -3.86 -10.88 3.43
CA LYS A 275 -3.94 -10.05 2.22
C LYS A 275 -4.00 -8.57 2.57
N GLN A 276 -3.53 -7.75 1.63
CA GLN A 276 -3.86 -6.34 1.58
C GLN A 276 -4.86 -6.15 0.44
N GLU A 277 -6.02 -5.60 0.76
CA GLU A 277 -7.09 -5.31 -0.19
C GLU A 277 -7.08 -3.82 -0.50
N SER A 278 -7.31 -3.45 -1.77
CA SER A 278 -7.45 -2.04 -2.15
C SER A 278 -8.88 -1.72 -2.55
N TYR A 279 -9.35 -0.56 -2.12
CA TYR A 279 -10.68 -0.05 -2.44
C TYR A 279 -10.57 1.30 -3.12
N LEU A 280 -11.27 1.46 -4.25
CA LEU A 280 -11.29 2.69 -5.01
C LEU A 280 -11.95 3.81 -4.22
N ILE A 281 -11.31 4.98 -4.22
CA ILE A 281 -11.89 6.25 -3.77
C ILE A 281 -12.17 7.07 -5.03
N LYS A 282 -13.40 7.53 -5.21
CA LYS A 282 -13.74 8.50 -6.26
C LYS A 282 -13.77 9.90 -5.68
N VAL A 283 -13.14 10.84 -6.38
CA VAL A 283 -13.15 12.27 -6.02
C VAL A 283 -14.13 12.99 -6.94
N SER A 284 -15.13 13.60 -6.34
CA SER A 284 -16.11 14.44 -7.03
C SER A 284 -15.47 15.75 -7.50
N PRO A 285 -16.01 16.42 -8.53
CA PRO A 285 -15.46 17.70 -9.02
C PRO A 285 -15.39 18.81 -7.96
N ASP A 286 -16.20 18.74 -6.91
CA ASP A 286 -16.20 19.68 -5.79
C ASP A 286 -15.10 19.38 -4.74
N GLY A 287 -14.38 18.26 -4.87
CA GLY A 287 -13.35 17.82 -3.93
C GLY A 287 -13.83 16.82 -2.88
N SER A 288 -15.13 16.52 -2.81
CA SER A 288 -15.65 15.49 -1.90
C SER A 288 -15.24 14.09 -2.34
N PHE A 289 -14.97 13.20 -1.39
CA PHE A 289 -14.66 11.80 -1.68
C PHE A 289 -15.17 10.86 -0.59
N SER A 290 -15.41 9.61 -0.96
CA SER A 290 -15.79 8.55 -0.02
C SER A 290 -15.46 7.17 -0.57
N SER A 291 -15.15 6.23 0.33
CA SER A 291 -15.10 4.80 0.07
C SER A 291 -15.60 4.04 1.29
N LYS A 292 -16.32 2.95 1.04
CA LYS A 292 -16.87 2.04 2.05
C LYS A 292 -16.32 0.65 1.79
N PHE A 293 -15.75 0.04 2.83
CA PHE A 293 -15.06 -1.24 2.73
C PHE A 293 -15.29 -2.10 3.97
N PRO A 294 -15.28 -3.45 3.85
CA PRO A 294 -15.37 -4.36 4.97
C PRO A 294 -14.11 -4.29 5.85
N MET A 295 -14.29 -4.51 7.15
CA MET A 295 -13.22 -4.48 8.14
C MET A 295 -13.57 -5.42 9.30
N TYR A 296 -12.55 -6.01 9.94
CA TYR A 296 -12.73 -6.99 11.03
C TYR A 296 -12.35 -6.45 12.41
N TYR A 297 -11.52 -5.42 12.49
CA TYR A 297 -10.99 -4.86 13.74
C TYR A 297 -10.50 -3.43 13.46
N PRO A 298 -10.43 -2.53 14.45
CA PRO A 298 -9.79 -1.22 14.28
C PRO A 298 -8.32 -1.34 13.87
N GLU A 299 -7.85 -0.57 12.89
CA GLU A 299 -6.45 -0.65 12.42
C GLU A 299 -6.02 0.62 11.66
N GLU A 300 -4.71 0.77 11.44
CA GLU A 300 -4.15 1.78 10.53
C GLU A 300 -4.28 1.34 9.08
N LEU A 301 -4.84 2.23 8.25
CA LEU A 301 -4.98 2.06 6.81
C LEU A 301 -4.04 3.01 6.09
N TYR A 302 -3.59 2.58 4.92
CA TYR A 302 -2.84 3.45 4.01
C TYR A 302 -3.80 4.00 2.95
N VAL A 303 -3.80 5.31 2.76
CA VAL A 303 -4.59 5.99 1.73
C VAL A 303 -3.65 6.68 0.77
N GLU A 304 -3.84 6.42 -0.51
CA GLU A 304 -3.05 6.98 -1.60
C GLU A 304 -3.92 7.76 -2.56
N PHE A 305 -3.44 8.95 -2.90
CA PHE A 305 -3.82 9.69 -4.09
C PHE A 305 -2.54 10.04 -4.85
N PRO A 306 -2.59 10.41 -6.14
CA PRO A 306 -1.38 10.80 -6.88
C PRO A 306 -0.56 11.86 -6.13
N GLY A 307 0.67 11.51 -5.76
CA GLY A 307 1.60 12.35 -5.00
C GLY A 307 1.30 12.54 -3.51
N MET A 308 0.29 11.86 -2.95
CA MET A 308 -0.15 12.03 -1.55
C MET A 308 -0.42 10.70 -0.86
N PHE A 309 0.11 10.58 0.36
CA PHE A 309 0.00 9.37 1.16
C PHE A 309 -0.39 9.70 2.59
N PHE A 310 -1.40 9.02 3.12
CA PHE A 310 -1.93 9.23 4.46
C PHE A 310 -2.03 7.91 5.21
N ALA A 311 -1.60 7.92 6.46
CA ALA A 311 -1.87 6.85 7.42
C ALA A 311 -3.08 7.28 8.26
N VAL A 312 -4.17 6.50 8.23
CA VAL A 312 -5.42 6.84 8.93
C VAL A 312 -5.97 5.63 9.66
N HIS A 313 -6.42 5.82 10.90
CA HIS A 313 -7.08 4.78 11.68
C HIS A 313 -8.58 4.76 11.41
N CYS A 314 -9.07 3.60 10.97
CA CYS A 314 -10.50 3.33 10.79
C CYS A 314 -10.95 2.21 11.75
N ALA A 315 -12.27 2.05 11.90
CA ALA A 315 -12.84 1.00 12.73
C ALA A 315 -14.15 0.45 12.14
N PRO A 316 -14.45 -0.85 12.34
CA PRO A 316 -15.72 -1.45 11.92
C PRO A 316 -16.92 -0.68 12.48
N GLY A 317 -17.88 -0.35 11.62
CA GLY A 317 -19.10 0.39 11.97
C GLY A 317 -18.89 1.89 12.21
N LYS A 318 -17.71 2.44 11.90
CA LYS A 318 -17.37 3.85 12.10
C LYS A 318 -17.12 4.58 10.79
N GLU A 319 -17.28 5.89 10.85
CA GLU A 319 -16.96 6.84 9.80
C GLU A 319 -15.79 7.72 10.24
N LEU A 320 -14.82 7.92 9.35
CA LEU A 320 -13.76 8.91 9.48
C LEU A 320 -13.94 9.98 8.41
N PHE A 321 -14.06 11.24 8.83
CA PHE A 321 -14.01 12.39 7.94
C PHE A 321 -12.62 13.02 7.95
N HIS A 322 -11.98 13.14 6.78
CA HIS A 322 -10.64 13.71 6.61
C HIS A 322 -10.71 14.96 5.72
N PHE A 323 -10.40 16.12 6.30
CA PHE A 323 -10.28 17.39 5.60
C PHE A 323 -8.83 17.62 5.19
N ILE A 324 -8.60 17.95 3.91
CA ILE A 324 -7.25 18.12 3.35
C ILE A 324 -7.21 19.43 2.56
N ASP A 325 -6.44 20.42 3.02
CA ASP A 325 -6.16 21.65 2.29
C ASP A 325 -4.91 21.49 1.41
N LEU A 326 -5.13 21.30 0.11
CA LEU A 326 -4.05 21.10 -0.86
C LEU A 326 -3.13 22.32 -0.99
N GLY A 327 -3.62 23.51 -0.64
CA GLY A 327 -2.84 24.76 -0.59
C GLY A 327 -2.02 24.93 0.69
N ARG A 328 -2.20 24.06 1.71
CA ARG A 328 -1.45 24.13 2.99
C ARG A 328 -0.78 22.81 3.41
N GLN A 329 -0.85 21.77 2.56
CA GLN A 329 -0.12 20.50 2.65
C GLN A 329 0.06 19.96 4.09
N LYS A 330 1.29 19.89 4.63
CA LYS A 330 1.60 19.29 5.95
C LYS A 330 0.84 19.92 7.12
N GLN A 331 0.32 21.14 6.99
CA GLN A 331 -0.46 21.84 8.00
C GLN A 331 -1.98 21.88 7.69
N GLY A 332 -2.41 21.32 6.56
CA GLY A 332 -3.77 21.41 6.06
C GLY A 332 -4.66 20.19 6.35
N GLN A 333 -4.25 19.28 7.24
CA GLN A 333 -4.97 18.03 7.51
C GLN A 333 -5.66 18.05 8.87
N GLU A 334 -6.97 17.77 8.88
CA GLU A 334 -7.80 17.71 10.08
C GLU A 334 -8.80 16.55 10.00
N PHE A 335 -9.13 15.95 11.14
CA PHE A 335 -10.14 14.89 11.22
C PHE A 335 -11.38 15.31 12.01
N MET A 336 -12.57 14.88 11.55
CA MET A 336 -13.84 15.06 12.25
C MET A 336 -14.53 13.72 12.50
N GLY A 337 -15.28 13.63 13.61
CA GLY A 337 -16.04 12.45 13.99
C GLY A 337 -15.43 11.66 15.17
N ASP A 338 -15.94 10.44 15.39
CA ASP A 338 -15.57 9.61 16.55
C ASP A 338 -14.09 9.21 16.59
N LEU A 339 -13.48 9.08 15.41
CA LEU A 339 -12.09 8.65 15.26
C LEU A 339 -11.10 9.82 15.14
N ALA A 340 -11.59 11.07 15.21
CA ALA A 340 -10.78 12.26 14.98
C ALA A 340 -9.64 12.40 15.99
N LEU A 341 -9.96 12.34 17.29
CA LEU A 341 -8.97 12.47 18.36
C LEU A 341 -7.86 11.42 18.22
N LEU A 342 -8.24 10.17 17.96
CA LEU A 342 -7.30 9.07 17.79
C LEU A 342 -6.33 9.33 16.63
N ASN A 343 -6.86 9.72 15.47
CA ASN A 343 -6.05 10.02 14.29
C ASN A 343 -5.11 11.21 14.51
N GLU A 344 -5.58 12.28 15.15
CA GLU A 344 -4.76 13.45 15.49
C GLU A 344 -3.61 13.09 16.45
N GLU A 345 -3.89 12.31 17.50
CA GLU A 345 -2.90 11.86 18.48
C GLU A 345 -1.88 10.89 17.88
N LEU A 346 -2.30 10.00 16.98
CA LEU A 346 -1.38 9.10 16.29
C LEU A 346 -0.52 9.87 15.28
N LYS A 347 -1.08 10.85 14.56
CA LYS A 347 -0.32 11.74 13.66
C LYS A 347 0.78 12.49 14.41
N SER A 348 0.49 12.99 15.62
CA SER A 348 1.44 13.76 16.43
C SER A 348 2.52 12.91 17.12
N THR A 349 2.28 11.61 17.32
CA THR A 349 3.20 10.67 17.99
C THR A 349 4.03 9.81 17.04
N LYS A 350 3.84 9.92 15.72
CA LYS A 350 4.51 9.09 14.70
C LYS A 350 6.04 9.03 14.80
N ASN A 351 6.68 10.09 15.32
CA ASN A 351 8.14 10.15 15.41
C ASN A 351 8.69 9.36 16.60
N ILE A 352 7.86 8.98 17.57
CA ILE A 352 8.27 8.20 18.75
C ILE A 352 8.75 6.80 18.33
N THR A 353 8.07 6.19 17.36
CA THR A 353 8.36 4.83 16.88
C THR A 353 9.32 4.80 15.70
N ARG A 354 9.82 5.95 15.25
CA ARG A 354 10.67 6.06 14.05
C ARG A 354 12.11 5.63 14.33
N THR A 355 12.63 4.74 13.49
CA THR A 355 14.03 4.31 13.49
C THR A 355 14.83 5.06 12.44
N ASP A 356 16.01 5.55 12.80
CA ASP A 356 17.02 6.04 11.85
C ASP A 356 17.91 4.87 11.42
N TYR A 357 17.56 4.25 10.28
CA TYR A 357 18.27 3.07 9.79
C TYR A 357 19.72 3.38 9.39
N SER A 358 20.00 4.58 8.87
CA SER A 358 21.37 4.94 8.47
C SER A 358 22.28 4.98 9.71
N LYS A 359 21.80 5.61 10.78
CA LYS A 359 22.49 5.64 12.07
C LYS A 359 22.61 4.25 12.68
N MET A 360 21.52 3.50 12.74
CA MET A 360 21.50 2.13 13.27
C MET A 360 22.54 1.24 12.58
N TYR A 361 22.58 1.24 11.24
CA TYR A 361 23.51 0.40 10.48
C TYR A 361 24.98 0.71 10.74
N THR A 362 25.32 1.97 11.00
CA THR A 362 26.67 2.34 11.45
C THR A 362 26.97 1.81 12.85
N GLU A 363 26.00 1.86 13.77
CA GLU A 363 26.18 1.43 15.17
C GLU A 363 26.28 -0.09 15.33
N ILE A 364 25.46 -0.86 14.61
CA ILE A 364 25.31 -2.31 14.83
C ILE A 364 26.29 -3.16 14.01
N ASN A 365 27.14 -2.56 13.16
CA ASN A 365 28.02 -3.31 12.28
C ASN A 365 28.96 -4.22 13.08
N GLY A 366 28.90 -5.53 12.80
CA GLY A 366 29.70 -6.56 13.49
C GLY A 366 29.15 -6.98 14.86
N PHE A 367 27.94 -6.58 15.25
CA PHE A 367 27.33 -7.02 16.50
C PHE A 367 27.09 -8.54 16.50
N THR A 368 27.30 -9.14 17.66
CA THR A 368 26.79 -10.48 17.99
C THR A 368 25.28 -10.46 18.21
N THR A 369 24.65 -11.65 18.22
CA THR A 369 23.22 -11.79 18.56
C THR A 369 22.90 -11.18 19.93
N ALA A 370 23.75 -11.39 20.94
CA ALA A 370 23.57 -10.83 22.28
C ALA A 370 23.62 -9.28 22.28
N GLN A 371 24.61 -8.68 21.61
CA GLN A 371 24.75 -7.23 21.49
C GLN A 371 23.59 -6.59 20.75
N TYR A 372 23.18 -7.18 19.62
CA TYR A 372 22.04 -6.69 18.85
C TYR A 372 20.73 -6.81 19.63
N SER A 373 20.52 -7.93 20.33
CA SER A 373 19.35 -8.12 21.18
C SER A 373 19.27 -7.06 22.28
N GLN A 374 20.41 -6.73 22.92
CA GLN A 374 20.45 -5.64 23.91
C GLN A 374 20.17 -4.27 23.27
N TYR A 375 20.75 -3.99 22.11
CA TYR A 375 20.52 -2.74 21.38
C TYR A 375 19.03 -2.50 21.08
N ILE A 376 18.32 -3.55 20.65
CA ILE A 376 16.87 -3.48 20.39
C ILE A 376 16.08 -3.27 21.68
N ARG A 377 16.43 -3.94 22.78
CA ARG A 377 15.81 -3.70 24.09
C ARG A 377 15.99 -2.27 24.57
N ASP A 378 17.20 -1.72 24.41
CA ASP A 378 17.47 -0.35 24.80
C ASP A 378 16.68 0.64 23.93
N ALA A 379 16.52 0.34 22.63
CA ALA A 379 15.69 1.14 21.74
C ALA A 379 14.21 1.09 22.15
N GLU A 380 13.67 -0.09 22.41
CA GLU A 380 12.30 -0.28 22.91
C GLU A 380 12.06 0.52 24.21
N ALA A 381 12.96 0.38 25.18
CA ALA A 381 12.86 1.09 26.47
C ALA A 381 12.90 2.62 26.29
N ARG A 382 13.78 3.12 25.41
CA ARG A 382 13.84 4.55 25.08
C ARG A 382 12.53 5.05 24.43
N GLN A 383 11.97 4.29 23.48
CA GLN A 383 10.73 4.65 22.81
C GLN A 383 9.53 4.61 23.77
N MET A 384 9.45 3.58 24.62
CA MET A 384 8.40 3.44 25.63
C MET A 384 8.47 4.59 26.65
N LYS A 385 9.68 4.94 27.10
CA LYS A 385 9.87 6.10 27.96
C LYS A 385 9.44 7.41 27.28
N ALA A 386 9.80 7.60 26.01
CA ALA A 386 9.39 8.78 25.25
C ALA A 386 7.86 8.87 25.11
N LEU A 387 7.17 7.72 24.94
CA LEU A 387 5.71 7.65 24.91
C LEU A 387 5.08 8.02 26.26
N GLN A 388 5.60 7.48 27.36
CA GLN A 388 5.15 7.79 28.71
C GLN A 388 5.36 9.28 29.05
N ASP A 389 6.54 9.82 28.75
CA ASP A 389 6.85 11.24 28.93
C ASP A 389 5.93 12.13 28.07
N TYR A 390 5.59 11.70 26.85
CA TYR A 390 4.64 12.40 25.99
C TYR A 390 3.23 12.41 26.59
N GLN A 391 2.74 11.26 27.05
CA GLN A 391 1.43 11.15 27.69
C GLN A 391 1.33 12.06 28.92
N GLN A 392 2.36 12.08 29.77
CA GLN A 392 2.40 12.93 30.97
C GLN A 392 2.45 14.43 30.62
N LYS A 393 3.22 14.84 29.62
CA LYS A 393 3.44 16.26 29.29
C LYS A 393 2.37 16.88 28.39
N ARG A 394 1.81 16.10 27.46
CA ARG A 394 0.91 16.62 26.39
C ARG A 394 -0.50 16.05 26.47
N GLY A 395 -0.72 15.00 27.26
CA GLY A 395 -1.97 14.26 27.32
C GLY A 395 -2.18 13.41 26.07
N LEU A 396 -2.24 12.10 26.25
CA LEU A 396 -2.50 11.11 25.19
C LEU A 396 -3.63 10.19 25.64
N SER A 397 -4.64 9.96 24.79
CA SER A 397 -5.73 9.04 25.12
C SER A 397 -5.22 7.62 25.35
N LYS A 398 -5.93 6.85 26.18
CA LYS A 398 -5.67 5.44 26.45
C LYS A 398 -5.58 4.62 25.16
N LYS A 399 -6.48 4.84 24.20
CA LYS A 399 -6.44 4.15 22.90
C LYS A 399 -5.19 4.46 22.09
N ALA A 400 -4.80 5.73 21.99
CA ALA A 400 -3.58 6.10 21.28
C ALA A 400 -2.33 5.55 21.97
N PHE A 401 -2.31 5.56 23.31
CA PHE A 401 -1.26 4.93 24.11
C PHE A 401 -1.21 3.40 23.90
N GLN A 402 -2.36 2.72 23.89
CA GLN A 402 -2.47 1.28 23.61
C GLN A 402 -1.92 0.93 22.23
N ILE A 403 -2.26 1.69 21.18
CA ILE A 403 -1.71 1.46 19.83
C ILE A 403 -0.19 1.65 19.81
N ARG A 404 0.31 2.81 20.27
CA ARG A 404 1.74 3.13 20.19
C ARG A 404 2.59 2.21 21.05
N SER A 405 2.12 1.84 22.24
CA SER A 405 2.83 0.87 23.09
C SER A 405 2.95 -0.50 22.42
N ARG A 406 1.89 -0.97 21.77
CA ARG A 406 1.93 -2.22 21.00
C ARG A 406 2.84 -2.14 19.78
N GLU A 407 2.80 -1.05 19.02
CA GLU A 407 3.70 -0.88 17.88
C GLU A 407 5.18 -0.89 18.30
N ILE A 408 5.53 -0.29 19.44
CA ILE A 408 6.89 -0.34 20.00
C ILE A 408 7.29 -1.79 20.32
N GLN A 409 6.45 -2.50 21.08
CA GLN A 409 6.71 -3.88 21.50
C GLN A 409 6.81 -4.84 20.30
N LEU A 410 5.82 -4.81 19.41
CA LEU A 410 5.76 -5.67 18.22
C LEU A 410 6.86 -5.32 17.20
N GLY A 411 7.28 -4.05 17.17
CA GLY A 411 8.40 -3.57 16.37
C GLY A 411 9.72 -4.16 16.85
N ALA A 412 9.99 -4.07 18.16
CA ALA A 412 11.16 -4.69 18.77
C ALA A 412 11.20 -6.21 18.55
N ALA A 413 10.06 -6.90 18.71
CA ALA A 413 9.95 -8.33 18.40
C ALA A 413 10.28 -8.64 16.94
N SER A 414 9.77 -7.83 16.00
CA SER A 414 10.03 -8.01 14.57
C SER A 414 11.50 -7.78 14.23
N ASP A 415 12.14 -6.75 14.80
CA ASP A 415 13.55 -6.44 14.58
C ASP A 415 14.49 -7.56 15.08
N LEU A 416 14.13 -8.26 16.16
CA LEU A 416 14.91 -9.42 16.63
C LEU A 416 14.95 -10.54 15.58
N PHE A 417 13.86 -10.80 14.86
CA PHE A 417 13.88 -11.76 13.75
C PHE A 417 14.72 -11.29 12.55
N GLU A 418 15.04 -10.00 12.46
CA GLU A 418 15.77 -9.41 11.35
C GLU A 418 17.29 -9.38 11.56
N TYR A 419 17.83 -9.93 12.65
CA TYR A 419 19.27 -9.91 12.97
C TYR A 419 20.17 -10.18 11.75
N ASN A 420 19.98 -11.32 11.06
CA ASN A 420 20.82 -11.68 9.91
C ASN A 420 20.73 -10.64 8.77
N TRP A 421 19.53 -10.13 8.49
CA TRP A 421 19.31 -9.10 7.48
C TRP A 421 19.94 -7.76 7.87
N ARG A 422 19.87 -7.42 9.16
CA ARG A 422 20.41 -6.18 9.73
C ARG A 422 21.93 -6.19 9.74
N MET A 423 22.56 -7.31 10.07
CA MET A 423 24.01 -7.47 10.00
C MET A 423 24.51 -7.36 8.56
N GLU A 424 23.82 -8.00 7.61
CA GLU A 424 24.16 -7.89 6.19
C GLU A 424 24.01 -6.45 5.68
N SER A 425 22.92 -5.78 6.01
CA SER A 425 22.66 -4.38 5.60
C SER A 425 23.69 -3.42 6.20
N ALA A 426 24.03 -3.61 7.48
CA ALA A 426 25.04 -2.82 8.18
C ALA A 426 26.42 -2.98 7.54
N TYR A 427 26.84 -4.21 7.27
CA TYR A 427 28.11 -4.49 6.61
C TYR A 427 28.18 -3.83 5.23
N ARG A 428 27.12 -3.98 4.42
CA ARG A 428 27.07 -3.41 3.06
C ARG A 428 27.15 -1.89 3.08
N GLN A 429 26.42 -1.23 3.98
CA GLN A 429 26.44 0.22 4.11
C GLN A 429 27.84 0.72 4.50
N VAL A 430 28.43 0.15 5.55
CA VAL A 430 29.74 0.59 6.07
C VAL A 430 30.86 0.36 5.06
N ASN A 431 30.83 -0.77 4.35
CA ASN A 431 31.85 -1.14 3.37
C ASN A 431 31.55 -0.68 1.93
N LYS A 432 30.45 0.06 1.71
CA LYS A 432 30.00 0.55 0.40
C LYS A 432 29.93 -0.56 -0.65
N VAL A 433 29.41 -1.71 -0.26
CA VAL A 433 29.25 -2.87 -1.16
C VAL A 433 28.21 -2.53 -2.24
N ASP A 434 28.54 -2.83 -3.50
CA ASP A 434 27.62 -2.62 -4.63
C ASP A 434 26.29 -3.37 -4.39
N GLU A 435 25.19 -2.64 -4.51
CA GLU A 435 23.82 -3.16 -4.35
C GLU A 435 23.51 -4.31 -5.32
N LYS A 436 24.19 -4.38 -6.48
CA LYS A 436 24.03 -5.46 -7.46
C LYS A 436 24.66 -6.77 -7.00
N MET A 437 25.57 -6.75 -6.02
CA MET A 437 26.22 -7.95 -5.52
C MET A 437 25.24 -8.78 -4.67
N ARG A 438 24.74 -9.88 -5.23
CA ARG A 438 23.75 -10.75 -4.57
C ARG A 438 24.32 -11.72 -3.54
N LYS A 439 25.64 -11.95 -3.52
CA LYS A 439 26.28 -12.88 -2.59
C LYS A 439 26.24 -12.29 -1.16
N PRO A 440 25.81 -13.05 -0.14
CA PRO A 440 25.87 -12.60 1.25
C PRO A 440 27.31 -12.33 1.69
N MET A 441 27.52 -11.25 2.44
CA MET A 441 28.83 -10.86 2.98
C MET A 441 29.01 -11.31 4.42
N VAL A 442 27.91 -11.48 5.16
CA VAL A 442 27.88 -11.94 6.54
C VAL A 442 27.30 -13.35 6.61
N LYS A 443 27.93 -14.22 7.41
CA LYS A 443 27.45 -15.58 7.65
C LYS A 443 26.18 -15.52 8.52
N SER A 444 25.10 -16.14 8.03
CA SER A 444 23.84 -16.26 8.76
C SER A 444 24.00 -17.09 10.04
N VAL A 445 23.27 -16.71 11.09
CA VAL A 445 23.18 -17.41 12.38
C VAL A 445 21.76 -17.93 12.58
N LEU A 446 21.63 -19.16 13.09
CA LEU A 446 20.33 -19.71 13.49
C LEU A 446 19.87 -19.03 14.80
N LEU A 447 18.69 -18.43 14.77
CA LEU A 447 18.10 -17.77 15.93
C LEU A 447 17.40 -18.82 16.82
N ASP A 448 18.11 -19.32 17.82
CA ASP A 448 17.63 -20.40 18.69
C ASP A 448 16.63 -19.94 19.77
N SER A 449 16.16 -20.88 20.59
CA SER A 449 15.20 -20.59 21.68
C SER A 449 15.77 -19.66 22.76
N ALA A 450 17.08 -19.67 22.99
CA ALA A 450 17.70 -18.77 23.98
C ALA A 450 17.65 -17.32 23.45
N TYR A 451 17.95 -17.11 22.18
CA TYR A 451 17.82 -15.81 21.52
C TYR A 451 16.38 -15.31 21.48
N LEU A 452 15.44 -16.18 21.14
CA LEU A 452 14.02 -15.85 21.01
C LEU A 452 13.26 -15.79 22.35
N SER A 453 13.96 -16.02 23.48
CA SER A 453 13.36 -16.03 24.82
C SER A 453 12.65 -14.72 25.20
N TYR A 454 13.03 -13.59 24.61
CA TYR A 454 12.37 -12.30 24.82
C TYR A 454 10.89 -12.31 24.36
N LEU A 455 10.55 -13.10 23.34
CA LEU A 455 9.17 -13.21 22.85
C LEU A 455 8.22 -13.80 23.91
N ARG A 456 8.75 -14.51 24.91
CA ARG A 456 7.96 -15.13 25.99
C ARG A 456 7.26 -14.11 26.89
N ASN A 457 7.76 -12.87 26.94
CA ASN A 457 7.19 -11.80 27.77
C ASN A 457 6.05 -11.04 27.05
N MET A 458 5.80 -11.33 25.77
CA MET A 458 4.75 -10.67 25.01
C MET A 458 3.48 -11.52 25.00
N ASP A 459 2.36 -10.93 25.39
CA ASP A 459 1.06 -11.54 25.18
C ASP A 459 0.63 -11.35 23.72
N LEU A 460 1.16 -12.22 22.84
CA LEU A 460 0.79 -12.22 21.42
C LEU A 460 -0.67 -12.61 21.19
N ASN A 461 -1.32 -13.25 22.18
CA ASN A 461 -2.73 -13.64 22.14
C ASN A 461 -3.69 -12.52 22.58
N ASP A 462 -3.18 -11.36 23.01
CA ASP A 462 -4.02 -10.19 23.20
C ASP A 462 -4.55 -9.72 21.83
N GLU A 463 -5.87 -9.81 21.62
CA GLU A 463 -6.50 -9.35 20.38
C GLU A 463 -6.22 -7.87 20.07
N LEU A 464 -5.88 -7.04 21.08
CA LEU A 464 -5.48 -5.65 20.85
C LEU A 464 -4.22 -5.52 20.01
N ASN A 465 -3.39 -6.57 19.84
CA ASN A 465 -2.28 -6.51 18.91
C ASN A 465 -2.71 -6.21 17.47
N LEU A 466 -3.96 -6.53 17.09
CA LEU A 466 -4.53 -6.21 15.77
C LEU A 466 -4.63 -4.70 15.49
N VAL A 467 -4.67 -3.85 16.52
CA VAL A 467 -4.77 -2.39 16.33
C VAL A 467 -3.43 -1.77 15.89
N ALA A 468 -2.33 -2.51 16.02
CA ALA A 468 -0.99 -2.06 15.64
C ALA A 468 -0.67 -2.45 14.19
N ALA A 469 -0.24 -1.47 13.39
CA ALA A 469 0.01 -1.66 11.95
C ALA A 469 1.07 -2.73 11.66
N ASN A 470 2.05 -2.90 12.55
CA ASN A 470 3.16 -3.83 12.39
C ASN A 470 2.90 -5.26 12.90
N TYR A 471 1.70 -5.57 13.38
CA TYR A 471 1.37 -6.93 13.81
C TYR A 471 1.40 -7.93 12.64
N ASN A 472 0.98 -7.51 11.45
CA ASN A 472 1.10 -8.32 10.22
C ASN A 472 2.56 -8.71 9.95
N SER A 473 3.49 -7.77 10.13
CA SER A 473 4.92 -8.02 9.96
C SER A 473 5.40 -9.10 10.93
N LEU A 474 5.01 -9.03 12.20
CA LEU A 474 5.38 -10.04 13.19
C LEU A 474 4.81 -11.43 12.85
N ILE A 475 3.52 -11.50 12.47
CA ILE A 475 2.88 -12.74 12.00
C ILE A 475 3.68 -13.33 10.83
N ASN A 476 4.10 -12.50 9.88
CA ASN A 476 4.94 -12.91 8.76
C ASN A 476 6.30 -13.45 9.24
N ARG A 477 7.00 -12.74 10.15
CA ARG A 477 8.28 -13.20 10.71
C ARG A 477 8.16 -14.58 11.35
N PHE A 478 7.13 -14.84 12.14
CA PHE A 478 6.87 -16.16 12.72
C PHE A 478 6.59 -17.22 11.65
N ARG A 479 5.72 -16.92 10.68
CA ARG A 479 5.40 -17.85 9.59
C ARG A 479 6.64 -18.28 8.84
N PHE A 480 7.60 -17.39 8.63
CA PHE A 480 8.75 -17.59 7.75
C PHE A 480 10.10 -17.85 8.44
N ALA A 481 10.20 -17.71 9.76
CA ALA A 481 11.44 -17.92 10.49
C ALA A 481 11.94 -19.37 10.39
N GLU A 482 13.22 -19.52 10.07
CA GLU A 482 13.92 -20.81 9.97
C GLU A 482 13.83 -21.61 11.29
N ALA A 483 13.91 -20.91 12.43
CA ALA A 483 13.84 -21.50 13.76
C ALA A 483 12.62 -22.39 13.99
N PHE A 484 11.46 -22.06 13.39
CA PHE A 484 10.23 -22.85 13.55
C PHE A 484 10.05 -23.90 12.45
N ARG A 485 10.82 -23.80 11.37
CA ARG A 485 10.59 -24.53 10.11
C ARG A 485 11.44 -25.76 9.91
N ASP A 486 12.28 -26.11 10.90
CA ASP A 486 13.21 -27.23 10.86
C ASP A 486 12.67 -28.43 10.06
N THR A 487 13.28 -28.64 8.89
CA THR A 487 12.91 -29.62 7.88
C THR A 487 13.52 -30.99 8.15
N THR A 488 14.22 -31.18 9.27
CA THR A 488 14.87 -32.46 9.63
C THR A 488 13.89 -33.54 10.07
N VAL A 489 12.60 -33.20 10.27
CA VAL A 489 11.55 -34.17 10.59
C VAL A 489 11.24 -35.05 9.37
N SER A 490 11.87 -36.22 9.33
CA SER A 490 11.53 -37.29 8.38
C SER A 490 10.34 -38.10 8.91
N TYR A 491 9.29 -38.21 8.11
CA TYR A 491 8.13 -39.05 8.44
C TYR A 491 8.39 -40.48 7.99
N SER A 492 8.32 -41.43 8.92
CA SER A 492 8.45 -42.85 8.58
C SER A 492 7.31 -43.30 7.64
N PHE A 493 7.58 -44.34 6.84
CA PHE A 493 6.57 -44.94 5.97
C PHE A 493 5.30 -45.37 6.73
N ALA A 494 5.47 -45.86 7.98
CA ALA A 494 4.38 -46.17 8.91
C ALA A 494 3.52 -44.93 9.23
N SER A 495 4.17 -43.79 9.52
CA SER A 495 3.49 -42.54 9.84
C SER A 495 2.69 -42.03 8.63
N ILE A 496 3.28 -42.08 7.43
CA ILE A 496 2.62 -41.65 6.19
C ILE A 496 1.38 -42.50 5.92
N THR A 497 1.53 -43.82 5.91
CA THR A 497 0.44 -44.77 5.63
C THR A 497 -0.66 -44.71 6.69
N GLY A 498 -0.31 -44.58 7.98
CA GLY A 498 -1.26 -44.39 9.07
C GLY A 498 -2.08 -43.10 8.94
N ASN A 499 -1.42 -41.99 8.58
CA ASN A 499 -2.13 -40.73 8.31
C ASN A 499 -3.05 -40.87 7.09
N LEU A 500 -2.59 -41.45 5.98
CA LEU A 500 -3.42 -41.66 4.78
C LEU A 500 -4.73 -42.39 5.12
N ARG A 501 -4.68 -43.46 5.93
CA ARG A 501 -5.89 -44.15 6.41
C ARG A 501 -6.78 -43.24 7.25
N LYS A 502 -6.20 -42.50 8.19
CA LYS A 502 -6.95 -41.56 9.06
C LYS A 502 -7.68 -40.48 8.25
N TYR A 503 -7.14 -40.10 7.09
CA TYR A 503 -7.76 -39.18 6.15
C TYR A 503 -8.67 -39.86 5.12
N GLY A 504 -8.99 -41.15 5.31
CA GLY A 504 -10.00 -41.90 4.56
C GLY A 504 -9.50 -42.55 3.28
N LEU A 505 -8.18 -42.57 3.02
CA LEU A 505 -7.65 -43.29 1.86
C LEU A 505 -7.79 -44.80 2.08
N LYS A 506 -8.43 -45.48 1.13
CA LYS A 506 -8.52 -46.94 1.08
C LYS A 506 -7.38 -47.46 0.22
N PHE A 507 -6.60 -48.38 0.76
CA PHE A 507 -5.50 -49.04 0.06
C PHE A 507 -6.00 -50.26 -0.72
N SER A 508 -5.42 -50.50 -1.89
CA SER A 508 -5.61 -51.74 -2.64
C SER A 508 -4.90 -52.92 -1.96
N ALA A 509 -5.21 -54.15 -2.36
CA ALA A 509 -4.54 -55.34 -1.82
C ALA A 509 -3.01 -55.30 -2.06
N GLU A 510 -2.59 -54.74 -3.19
CA GLU A 510 -1.19 -54.53 -3.56
C GLU A 510 -0.52 -53.48 -2.67
N ASP A 511 -1.20 -52.37 -2.38
CA ASP A 511 -0.70 -51.36 -1.44
C ASP A 511 -0.52 -51.96 -0.03
N GLU A 512 -1.50 -52.76 0.43
CA GLU A 512 -1.43 -53.45 1.73
C GLU A 512 -0.26 -54.43 1.81
N LYS A 513 0.05 -55.11 0.70
CA LYS A 513 1.22 -55.98 0.60
C LYS A 513 2.51 -55.18 0.75
N VAL A 514 2.68 -54.09 0.00
CA VAL A 514 3.85 -53.21 0.11
C VAL A 514 3.99 -52.63 1.52
N ILE A 515 2.89 -52.23 2.15
CA ILE A 515 2.88 -51.74 3.53
C ILE A 515 3.42 -52.79 4.49
N ARG A 516 2.94 -54.03 4.42
CA ARG A 516 3.44 -55.12 5.28
C ARG A 516 4.92 -55.41 5.04
N GLU A 517 5.34 -55.50 3.79
CA GLU A 517 6.73 -55.79 3.43
C GLU A 517 7.70 -54.72 3.95
N VAL A 518 7.38 -53.44 3.76
CA VAL A 518 8.22 -52.32 4.23
C VAL A 518 8.25 -52.24 5.76
N LEU A 519 7.13 -52.52 6.44
CA LEU A 519 7.09 -52.53 7.92
C LEU A 519 7.81 -53.72 8.54
N ALA A 520 7.98 -54.83 7.79
CA ALA A 520 8.74 -55.99 8.22
C ALA A 520 10.26 -55.82 8.05
N LEU A 521 10.71 -54.83 7.26
CA LEU A 521 12.13 -54.52 7.07
C LEU A 521 12.75 -54.07 8.41
N LYS A 522 13.74 -54.82 8.89
CA LYS A 522 14.50 -54.47 10.09
C LYS A 522 15.67 -53.58 9.71
N LYS A 523 15.66 -52.34 10.22
CA LYS A 523 16.81 -51.45 10.10
C LYS A 523 18.04 -52.13 10.74
N PRO A 524 19.19 -52.20 10.04
CA PRO A 524 20.42 -52.73 10.63
C PRO A 524 20.75 -52.00 11.93
N LEU A 525 21.15 -52.75 12.96
CA LEU A 525 21.64 -52.20 14.23
C LEU A 525 23.08 -51.67 14.09
N SER A 526 23.79 -52.04 13.02
CA SER A 526 25.15 -51.60 12.72
C SER A 526 25.19 -50.12 12.30
N LYS A 527 26.31 -49.46 12.58
CA LYS A 527 26.63 -48.12 12.03
C LYS A 527 27.37 -48.21 10.69
N ASP A 528 27.44 -49.40 10.08
CA ASP A 528 28.15 -49.59 8.81
C ASP A 528 27.42 -48.84 7.69
N THR A 529 28.14 -47.89 7.08
CA THR A 529 27.63 -47.04 6.01
C THR A 529 27.19 -47.83 4.77
N ILE A 530 27.78 -48.99 4.50
CA ILE A 530 27.44 -49.83 3.33
C ILE A 530 26.12 -50.56 3.57
N GLU A 531 25.96 -51.18 4.75
CA GLU A 531 24.71 -51.86 5.12
C GLU A 531 23.53 -50.89 5.21
N LEU A 532 23.75 -49.70 5.78
CA LEU A 532 22.76 -48.64 5.85
C LEU A 532 22.35 -48.14 4.45
N LYS A 533 23.30 -48.00 3.52
CA LYS A 533 23.01 -47.66 2.12
C LYS A 533 22.19 -48.74 1.42
N ARG A 534 22.57 -50.01 1.56
CA ARG A 534 21.85 -51.13 0.96
C ARG A 534 20.41 -51.23 1.48
N PHE A 535 20.24 -51.09 2.80
CA PHE A 535 18.92 -51.03 3.42
C PHE A 535 18.08 -49.86 2.88
N ALA A 536 18.67 -48.67 2.74
CA ALA A 536 17.98 -47.51 2.19
C ALA A 536 17.57 -47.70 0.73
N GLU A 537 18.40 -48.35 -0.09
CA GLU A 537 18.09 -48.69 -1.48
C GLU A 537 16.96 -49.71 -1.60
N GLU A 538 16.97 -50.77 -0.78
CA GLU A 538 15.91 -51.78 -0.73
C GLU A 538 14.57 -51.16 -0.30
N GLN A 539 14.61 -50.36 0.77
CA GLN A 539 13.43 -49.63 1.23
C GLN A 539 12.92 -48.66 0.16
N LYS A 540 13.80 -47.93 -0.54
CA LYS A 540 13.43 -47.03 -1.63
C LYS A 540 12.78 -47.81 -2.78
N LYS A 541 13.36 -48.94 -3.19
CA LYS A 541 12.83 -49.78 -4.29
C LYS A 541 11.41 -50.26 -4.00
N LEU A 542 11.12 -50.67 -2.77
CA LEU A 542 9.80 -51.12 -2.35
C LEU A 542 8.80 -49.96 -2.21
N THR A 543 9.24 -48.81 -1.72
CA THR A 543 8.34 -47.68 -1.43
C THR A 543 8.11 -46.75 -2.62
N SER A 544 9.01 -46.66 -3.60
CA SER A 544 8.87 -45.76 -4.75
C SER A 544 7.54 -45.92 -5.51
N PRO A 545 7.09 -47.14 -5.88
CA PRO A 545 5.81 -47.30 -6.59
C PRO A 545 4.61 -46.83 -5.77
N PHE A 546 4.66 -47.04 -4.44
CA PHE A 546 3.62 -46.56 -3.53
C PHE A 546 3.60 -45.03 -3.48
N TYR A 547 4.78 -44.40 -3.35
CA TYR A 547 4.90 -42.94 -3.35
C TYR A 547 4.42 -42.33 -4.66
N GLU A 548 4.80 -42.90 -5.80
CA GLU A 548 4.36 -42.44 -7.13
C GLU A 548 2.84 -42.56 -7.30
N LYS A 549 2.26 -43.69 -6.89
CA LYS A 549 0.81 -43.93 -6.98
C LYS A 549 0.00 -42.99 -6.09
N HIS A 550 0.50 -42.68 -4.89
CA HIS A 550 -0.22 -41.90 -3.88
C HIS A 550 0.31 -40.47 -3.69
N ASP A 551 1.16 -39.98 -4.60
CA ASP A 551 1.88 -38.70 -4.48
C ASP A 551 0.96 -37.53 -4.12
N ALA A 552 -0.17 -37.39 -4.81
CA ALA A 552 -1.12 -36.31 -4.55
C ALA A 552 -1.74 -36.36 -3.14
N ALA A 553 -1.99 -37.56 -2.60
CA ALA A 553 -2.52 -37.75 -1.25
C ALA A 553 -1.44 -37.55 -0.18
N ILE A 554 -0.23 -38.05 -0.44
CA ILE A 554 0.94 -37.91 0.42
C ILE A 554 1.34 -36.45 0.51
N SER A 555 1.51 -35.75 -0.62
CA SER A 555 1.82 -34.32 -0.68
C SER A 555 0.79 -33.47 0.10
N LYS A 556 -0.50 -33.82 0.04
CA LYS A 556 -1.54 -33.14 0.82
C LYS A 556 -1.30 -33.30 2.34
N ILE A 557 -1.08 -34.53 2.80
CA ILE A 557 -0.91 -34.83 4.23
C ILE A 557 0.40 -34.26 4.75
N MET A 558 1.48 -34.41 3.99
CA MET A 558 2.81 -33.93 4.37
C MET A 558 2.84 -32.42 4.53
N GLY A 559 2.15 -31.67 3.67
CA GLY A 559 2.00 -30.22 3.85
C GLY A 559 1.27 -29.85 5.16
N GLY A 560 0.19 -30.56 5.50
CA GLY A 560 -0.53 -30.35 6.76
C GLY A 560 0.28 -30.72 8.00
N LEU A 561 1.03 -31.83 7.94
CA LEU A 561 1.93 -32.25 9.02
C LEU A 561 3.10 -31.29 9.19
N TYR A 562 3.68 -30.80 8.09
CA TYR A 562 4.72 -29.78 8.12
C TYR A 562 4.25 -28.52 8.86
N ASN A 563 3.09 -27.96 8.49
CA ASN A 563 2.55 -26.79 9.18
C ASN A 563 2.25 -27.07 10.66
N LYS A 564 1.73 -28.26 10.99
CA LYS A 564 1.52 -28.66 12.38
C LYS A 564 2.83 -28.72 13.18
N ASN A 565 3.92 -29.18 12.57
CA ASN A 565 5.24 -29.18 13.19
C ASN A 565 5.75 -27.75 13.41
N VAL A 566 5.51 -26.84 12.45
CA VAL A 566 5.82 -25.42 12.60
C VAL A 566 5.10 -24.83 13.82
N TYR A 567 3.80 -25.07 13.97
CA TYR A 567 3.04 -24.59 15.15
C TYR A 567 3.55 -25.22 16.45
N THR A 568 3.91 -26.50 16.42
CA THR A 568 4.51 -27.20 17.57
C THR A 568 5.84 -26.58 17.98
N ASN A 569 6.68 -26.23 17.01
CA ASN A 569 7.92 -25.52 17.27
C ASN A 569 7.68 -24.11 17.80
N MET A 570 6.66 -23.39 17.34
CA MET A 570 6.27 -22.09 17.90
C MET A 570 5.90 -22.20 19.38
N TYR A 571 5.11 -23.22 19.75
CA TYR A 571 4.79 -23.50 21.16
C TYR A 571 6.04 -23.81 21.98
N ARG A 572 6.97 -24.63 21.44
CA ARG A 572 8.15 -25.08 22.18
C ARG A 572 9.27 -24.04 22.27
N ILE A 573 9.57 -23.36 21.17
CA ILE A 573 10.75 -22.47 21.04
C ILE A 573 10.44 -21.07 21.58
N ALA A 574 9.25 -20.56 21.28
CA ALA A 574 8.81 -19.21 21.65
C ALA A 574 7.80 -19.20 22.81
N ASP A 575 7.53 -20.35 23.44
CA ASP A 575 6.58 -20.51 24.56
C ASP A 575 5.17 -19.96 24.26
N LEU A 576 4.75 -20.07 23.00
CA LEU A 576 3.43 -19.63 22.59
C LEU A 576 2.35 -20.58 23.08
N LYS A 577 1.17 -20.04 23.32
CA LYS A 577 -0.03 -20.80 23.69
C LYS A 577 -1.04 -20.75 22.55
N PRO A 578 -1.91 -21.78 22.39
CA PRO A 578 -3.04 -21.72 21.48
C PRO A 578 -3.88 -20.46 21.74
N GLY A 579 -4.31 -19.79 20.69
CA GLY A 579 -4.98 -18.48 20.78
C GLY A 579 -4.93 -17.75 19.44
N ILE A 580 -5.42 -16.51 19.46
CA ILE A 580 -5.61 -15.71 18.24
C ILE A 580 -4.35 -15.59 17.38
N PHE A 581 -3.15 -15.50 17.97
CA PHE A 581 -1.93 -15.34 17.18
C PHE A 581 -1.66 -16.54 16.28
N ILE A 582 -1.73 -17.74 16.86
CA ILE A 582 -1.54 -18.98 16.10
C ILE A 582 -2.73 -19.26 15.18
N ASP A 583 -3.95 -18.88 15.59
CA ASP A 583 -5.12 -18.96 14.72
C ASP A 583 -4.97 -18.09 13.46
N LEU A 584 -4.40 -16.88 13.56
CA LEU A 584 -4.12 -16.01 12.42
C LEU A 584 -3.09 -16.63 11.48
N ILE A 585 -1.98 -17.14 12.01
CA ILE A 585 -0.95 -17.86 11.23
C ILE A 585 -1.58 -19.04 10.49
N ARG A 586 -2.36 -19.86 11.19
CA ARG A 586 -3.04 -21.03 10.65
C ARG A 586 -4.06 -20.63 9.57
N ALA A 587 -4.86 -19.59 9.81
CA ALA A 587 -5.83 -19.10 8.83
C ALA A 587 -5.14 -18.71 7.53
N GLN A 588 -4.03 -17.97 7.60
CA GLN A 588 -3.27 -17.56 6.42
C GLN A 588 -2.65 -18.76 5.68
N ASP A 589 -2.21 -19.80 6.39
CA ASP A 589 -1.66 -21.02 5.78
C ASP A 589 -2.75 -21.84 5.07
N GLU A 590 -3.91 -22.00 5.70
CA GLU A 590 -5.06 -22.70 5.12
C GLU A 590 -5.63 -21.94 3.91
N ILE A 591 -5.84 -20.63 4.04
CA ILE A 591 -6.34 -19.75 2.97
C ILE A 591 -5.35 -19.72 1.80
N SER A 592 -4.05 -19.61 2.09
CA SER A 592 -3.01 -19.69 1.05
C SER A 592 -3.05 -21.03 0.33
N THR A 593 -3.25 -22.14 1.05
CA THR A 593 -3.29 -23.49 0.46
C THR A 593 -4.53 -23.69 -0.41
N LEU A 594 -5.72 -23.33 0.07
CA LEU A 594 -6.97 -23.48 -0.69
C LEU A 594 -6.97 -22.62 -1.96
N LYS A 595 -6.42 -21.39 -1.91
CA LYS A 595 -6.34 -20.48 -3.07
C LYS A 595 -5.18 -20.84 -4.01
N ARG A 596 -4.06 -21.40 -3.52
CA ARG A 596 -2.97 -21.91 -4.37
C ARG A 596 -3.39 -23.13 -5.17
N ALA A 597 -4.04 -24.08 -4.50
CA ALA A 597 -4.39 -25.35 -5.11
C ALA A 597 -5.73 -25.34 -5.87
N TYR A 598 -6.52 -24.26 -5.77
CA TYR A 598 -7.94 -24.25 -6.18
C TYR A 598 -8.66 -25.49 -5.63
N ARG A 599 -8.40 -25.79 -4.35
CA ARG A 599 -8.87 -27.01 -3.69
C ARG A 599 -9.67 -26.62 -2.46
N PRO A 600 -11.01 -26.71 -2.51
CA PRO A 600 -11.84 -26.49 -1.34
C PRO A 600 -11.49 -27.44 -0.20
N LEU A 601 -11.65 -26.94 1.02
CA LEU A 601 -11.62 -27.71 2.25
C LEU A 601 -12.79 -28.71 2.26
N THR A 602 -12.53 -29.93 2.73
CA THR A 602 -13.58 -30.93 2.90
C THR A 602 -14.42 -30.61 4.15
N ASN A 603 -15.60 -31.23 4.28
CA ASN A 603 -16.40 -31.10 5.50
C ASN A 603 -15.63 -31.55 6.74
N ILE A 604 -14.79 -32.57 6.63
CA ILE A 604 -13.93 -33.04 7.73
C ILE A 604 -12.91 -31.96 8.11
N ASP A 605 -12.28 -31.31 7.11
CA ASP A 605 -11.33 -30.23 7.34
C ASP A 605 -12.01 -29.04 8.03
N LEU A 606 -13.23 -28.66 7.59
CA LEU A 606 -14.02 -27.59 8.19
C LEU A 606 -14.43 -27.89 9.64
N VAL A 607 -14.86 -29.11 9.95
CA VAL A 607 -15.21 -29.52 11.32
C VAL A 607 -13.98 -29.48 12.23
N LYS A 608 -12.83 -29.98 11.76
CA LYS A 608 -11.57 -29.94 12.52
C LYS A 608 -11.12 -28.50 12.79
N LEU A 609 -11.11 -27.65 11.75
CA LEU A 609 -10.75 -26.23 11.90
C LEU A 609 -11.65 -25.53 12.91
N LYS A 610 -12.96 -25.78 12.86
CA LYS A 610 -13.92 -25.20 13.82
C LYS A 610 -13.64 -25.65 15.26
N ALA A 611 -13.22 -26.89 15.45
CA ALA A 611 -12.95 -27.45 16.78
C ALA A 611 -11.58 -27.04 17.35
N GLU A 612 -10.59 -26.78 16.48
CA GLU A 612 -9.21 -26.53 16.89
C GLU A 612 -8.82 -25.05 16.97
N LEU A 613 -9.56 -24.15 16.29
CA LEU A 613 -9.31 -22.71 16.37
C LEU A 613 -9.91 -22.12 17.66
N SER A 614 -9.11 -21.34 18.38
CA SER A 614 -9.54 -20.66 19.60
C SER A 614 -10.49 -19.49 19.32
N THR A 615 -10.45 -18.92 18.11
CA THR A 615 -11.13 -17.66 17.76
C THR A 615 -12.23 -17.88 16.70
N PRO A 616 -13.52 -17.94 17.07
CA PRO A 616 -14.60 -18.35 16.16
C PRO A 616 -14.77 -17.49 14.89
N ILE A 617 -14.44 -16.19 14.95
CA ILE A 617 -14.54 -15.29 13.79
C ILE A 617 -13.52 -15.64 12.70
N ILE A 618 -12.35 -16.17 13.08
CA ILE A 618 -11.31 -16.59 12.14
C ILE A 618 -11.79 -17.80 11.33
N TYR A 619 -12.44 -18.76 11.98
CA TYR A 619 -13.09 -19.88 11.28
C TYR A 619 -14.13 -19.38 10.24
N LYS A 620 -14.96 -18.41 10.61
CA LYS A 620 -15.95 -17.83 9.68
C LYS A 620 -15.29 -17.19 8.46
N ALA A 621 -14.15 -16.53 8.63
CA ALA A 621 -13.39 -15.98 7.51
C ALA A 621 -12.82 -17.08 6.60
N ILE A 622 -12.19 -18.12 7.16
CA ILE A 622 -11.69 -19.27 6.38
C ILE A 622 -12.83 -19.94 5.60
N ALA A 623 -13.98 -20.16 6.25
CA ALA A 623 -15.16 -20.74 5.59
C ALA A 623 -15.68 -19.86 4.45
N SER A 624 -15.64 -18.52 4.61
CA SER A 624 -16.00 -17.58 3.55
C SER A 624 -15.05 -17.67 2.35
N GLU A 625 -13.74 -17.68 2.58
CA GLU A 625 -12.72 -17.83 1.52
C GLU A 625 -12.84 -19.19 0.81
N ASN A 626 -13.15 -20.25 1.56
CA ASN A 626 -13.41 -21.57 1.01
C ASN A 626 -14.63 -21.56 0.08
N ASN A 627 -15.74 -20.94 0.51
CA ASN A 627 -16.95 -20.83 -0.29
C ASN A 627 -16.71 -20.02 -1.58
N GLU A 628 -15.89 -18.97 -1.52
CA GLU A 628 -15.48 -18.21 -2.71
C GLU A 628 -14.74 -19.09 -3.73
N VAL A 629 -13.83 -19.95 -3.27
CA VAL A 629 -13.14 -20.91 -4.15
C VAL A 629 -14.10 -21.95 -4.71
N VAL A 630 -15.04 -22.48 -3.91
CA VAL A 630 -16.09 -23.39 -4.40
C VAL A 630 -16.91 -22.74 -5.50
N GLN A 631 -17.37 -21.50 -5.29
CA GLN A 631 -18.13 -20.74 -6.28
C GLN A 631 -17.32 -20.45 -7.54
N THR A 632 -16.04 -20.10 -7.38
CA THR A 632 -15.12 -19.85 -8.51
C THR A 632 -14.92 -21.10 -9.35
N ILE A 633 -14.69 -22.26 -8.73
CA ILE A 633 -14.57 -23.54 -9.41
C ILE A 633 -15.88 -23.90 -10.12
N ALA A 634 -17.03 -23.72 -9.46
CA ALA A 634 -18.33 -23.97 -10.07
C ALA A 634 -18.56 -23.10 -11.31
N LYS A 635 -18.25 -21.79 -11.21
CA LYS A 635 -18.32 -20.85 -12.34
C LYS A 635 -17.39 -21.25 -13.48
N ASN A 636 -16.16 -21.66 -13.17
CA ASN A 636 -15.16 -22.06 -14.14
C ASN A 636 -15.51 -23.41 -14.82
N LYS A 637 -16.22 -24.31 -14.13
CA LYS A 637 -16.75 -25.56 -14.73
C LYS A 637 -17.84 -25.31 -15.78
N ILE A 638 -18.63 -24.25 -15.63
CA ILE A 638 -19.69 -23.88 -16.58
C ILE A 638 -19.11 -23.25 -17.87
N ARG A 639 -17.89 -22.70 -17.79
CA ARG A 639 -17.14 -22.15 -18.93
C ARG A 639 -15.81 -22.90 -19.09
N PRO A 640 -15.82 -24.19 -19.48
CA PRO A 640 -14.58 -24.91 -19.68
C PRO A 640 -13.79 -24.22 -20.79
N ALA A 641 -12.68 -23.59 -20.43
CA ALA A 641 -11.70 -23.18 -21.43
C ALA A 641 -10.93 -24.44 -21.83
N GLY A 642 -10.97 -24.78 -23.12
CA GLY A 642 -10.00 -25.71 -23.68
C GLY A 642 -8.61 -25.08 -23.60
N TYR A 643 -7.59 -25.89 -23.30
CA TYR A 643 -6.21 -25.49 -23.61
C TYR A 643 -5.86 -26.06 -24.99
N ASN A 644 -5.05 -25.32 -25.74
CA ASN A 644 -4.55 -25.79 -27.02
C ASN A 644 -3.62 -26.99 -26.76
N ALA A 645 -3.79 -28.07 -27.53
CA ALA A 645 -2.80 -29.13 -27.55
C ALA A 645 -1.45 -28.53 -27.99
N ALA A 646 -0.39 -28.80 -27.22
CA ALA A 646 0.94 -28.54 -27.73
C ALA A 646 1.13 -29.34 -29.03
N PRO A 647 1.74 -28.75 -30.08
CA PRO A 647 2.04 -29.49 -31.31
C PRO A 647 2.85 -30.74 -30.97
N LYS A 648 2.41 -31.93 -31.40
CA LYS A 648 3.15 -33.19 -31.24
C LYS A 648 4.37 -33.22 -32.17
N ILE A 649 5.36 -32.39 -31.88
CA ILE A 649 6.58 -32.25 -32.65
C ILE A 649 7.73 -32.50 -31.68
N GLU A 650 8.61 -33.44 -32.00
CA GLU A 650 9.80 -33.70 -31.19
C GLU A 650 10.77 -32.51 -31.25
N GLY A 651 11.35 -32.13 -30.11
CA GLY A 651 12.52 -31.26 -30.05
C GLY A 651 12.27 -29.73 -30.06
N GLU A 652 13.31 -29.00 -30.47
CA GLU A 652 13.48 -27.54 -30.37
C GLU A 652 12.43 -26.68 -31.11
N ASN A 653 11.58 -27.31 -31.92
CA ASN A 653 10.61 -26.62 -32.79
C ASN A 653 9.25 -26.32 -32.12
N VAL A 654 9.02 -26.77 -30.88
CA VAL A 654 7.75 -26.57 -30.16
C VAL A 654 7.34 -25.09 -30.07
N PHE A 655 8.29 -24.17 -29.79
CA PHE A 655 7.99 -22.74 -29.69
C PHE A 655 7.51 -22.15 -31.02
N ASN A 656 8.23 -22.44 -32.10
CA ASN A 656 7.93 -21.93 -33.43
C ASN A 656 6.56 -22.43 -33.91
N ALA A 657 6.24 -23.68 -33.61
CA ALA A 657 4.95 -24.27 -33.97
C ALA A 657 3.78 -23.61 -33.22
N ILE A 658 3.94 -23.27 -31.93
CA ILE A 658 2.94 -22.50 -31.18
C ILE A 658 2.81 -21.09 -31.77
N MET A 659 3.92 -20.40 -32.05
CA MET A 659 3.91 -19.03 -32.57
C MET A 659 3.29 -18.91 -33.96
N LYS A 660 3.43 -19.93 -34.81
CA LYS A 660 2.85 -19.96 -36.16
C LYS A 660 1.34 -19.72 -36.18
N LYS A 661 0.61 -20.13 -35.12
CA LYS A 661 -0.84 -19.88 -34.96
C LYS A 661 -1.18 -18.39 -34.88
N TYR A 662 -0.22 -17.54 -34.54
CA TYR A 662 -0.41 -16.11 -34.29
C TYR A 662 0.37 -15.22 -35.26
N ALA A 663 0.74 -15.75 -36.43
CA ALA A 663 1.40 -14.97 -37.47
C ALA A 663 0.61 -13.69 -37.81
N GLY A 664 1.33 -12.57 -37.96
CA GLY A 664 0.73 -11.25 -38.18
C GLY A 664 0.37 -10.49 -36.90
N LYS A 665 0.45 -11.11 -35.72
CA LYS A 665 0.16 -10.49 -34.41
C LYS A 665 1.41 -10.36 -33.56
N VAL A 666 1.46 -9.36 -32.68
CA VAL A 666 2.48 -9.31 -31.62
C VAL A 666 2.06 -10.29 -30.53
N VAL A 667 3.00 -11.12 -30.05
CA VAL A 667 2.71 -12.13 -29.02
C VAL A 667 3.46 -11.82 -27.74
N TYR A 668 2.72 -11.70 -26.64
CA TYR A 668 3.25 -11.72 -25.28
C TYR A 668 3.17 -13.15 -24.75
N VAL A 669 4.31 -13.80 -24.56
CA VAL A 669 4.39 -15.16 -24.03
C VAL A 669 4.77 -15.12 -22.55
N ASP A 670 3.98 -15.79 -21.72
CA ASP A 670 4.17 -15.94 -20.28
C ASP A 670 4.39 -17.41 -19.92
N PHE A 671 5.61 -17.73 -19.50
CA PHE A 671 5.97 -19.04 -18.95
C PHE A 671 5.63 -19.06 -17.46
N TRP A 672 4.65 -19.89 -17.09
CA TRP A 672 4.04 -19.84 -15.76
C TRP A 672 3.70 -21.24 -15.20
N ALA A 673 3.26 -21.28 -13.94
CA ALA A 673 2.73 -22.49 -13.32
C ALA A 673 1.64 -22.19 -12.28
N THR A 674 0.74 -23.14 -12.05
CA THR A 674 -0.38 -22.98 -11.09
C THR A 674 0.08 -22.74 -9.66
N TRP A 675 1.26 -23.26 -9.29
CA TRP A 675 1.86 -23.10 -7.96
C TRP A 675 2.70 -21.81 -7.82
N CYS A 676 3.02 -21.13 -8.92
CA CYS A 676 3.90 -19.96 -8.94
C CYS A 676 3.14 -18.70 -8.51
N ALA A 677 3.36 -18.24 -7.27
CA ALA A 677 2.72 -17.03 -6.76
C ALA A 677 3.08 -15.74 -7.54
N PRO A 678 4.36 -15.48 -7.89
CA PRO A 678 4.72 -14.31 -8.68
C PRO A 678 4.08 -14.32 -10.09
N CYS A 679 3.96 -15.49 -10.72
CA CYS A 679 3.30 -15.63 -12.02
C CYS A 679 1.83 -15.23 -11.94
N ARG A 680 1.10 -15.78 -10.97
CA ARG A 680 -0.34 -15.47 -10.80
C ARG A 680 -0.58 -14.00 -10.47
N SER A 681 0.28 -13.39 -9.67
CA SER A 681 0.26 -11.94 -9.41
C SER A 681 0.49 -11.13 -10.70
N GLY A 682 1.46 -11.54 -11.54
CA GLY A 682 1.68 -10.93 -12.85
C GLY A 682 0.46 -11.02 -13.78
N ILE A 683 -0.18 -12.19 -13.82
CA ILE A 683 -1.38 -12.46 -14.62
C ILE A 683 -2.57 -11.58 -14.20
N GLU A 684 -2.78 -11.43 -12.89
CA GLU A 684 -3.82 -10.56 -12.33
C GLU A 684 -3.53 -9.09 -12.64
N ARG A 685 -2.26 -8.67 -12.45
CA ARG A 685 -1.81 -7.30 -12.72
C ARG A 685 -1.99 -6.88 -14.18
N ILE A 686 -1.72 -7.77 -15.14
CA ILE A 686 -1.83 -7.45 -16.57
C ILE A 686 -3.27 -7.56 -17.11
N ALA A 687 -4.22 -8.08 -16.32
CA ALA A 687 -5.59 -8.28 -16.77
C ALA A 687 -6.29 -6.98 -17.27
N PRO A 688 -6.15 -5.81 -16.62
CA PRO A 688 -6.71 -4.56 -17.13
C PRO A 688 -6.11 -4.14 -18.48
N LEU A 689 -4.80 -4.33 -18.69
CA LEU A 689 -4.12 -3.97 -19.94
C LEU A 689 -4.69 -4.76 -21.13
N LYS A 690 -5.08 -6.02 -20.92
CA LYS A 690 -5.70 -6.85 -21.97
C LYS A 690 -7.04 -6.30 -22.44
N GLU A 691 -7.77 -5.57 -21.59
CA GLU A 691 -9.02 -4.93 -21.97
C GLU A 691 -8.80 -3.65 -22.78
N GLU A 692 -7.65 -2.99 -22.60
CA GLU A 692 -7.28 -1.77 -23.34
C GLU A 692 -6.69 -2.06 -24.73
N LEU A 693 -6.18 -3.27 -24.96
CA LEU A 693 -5.48 -3.63 -26.19
C LEU A 693 -6.41 -4.34 -27.18
N ASN A 694 -6.22 -4.02 -28.46
CA ASN A 694 -6.91 -4.72 -29.54
C ASN A 694 -6.37 -6.15 -29.68
N LYS A 695 -7.27 -7.14 -29.56
CA LYS A 695 -6.93 -8.57 -29.66
C LYS A 695 -6.55 -9.01 -31.08
N ASP A 696 -6.83 -8.17 -32.07
CA ASP A 696 -6.39 -8.39 -33.44
C ASP A 696 -4.93 -8.02 -33.65
N ASP A 697 -4.38 -7.14 -32.80
CA ASP A 697 -2.98 -6.69 -32.88
C ASP A 697 -2.07 -7.46 -31.91
N VAL A 698 -2.57 -7.82 -30.72
CA VAL A 698 -1.78 -8.45 -29.65
C VAL A 698 -2.46 -9.71 -29.10
N VAL A 699 -1.67 -10.79 -28.96
CA VAL A 699 -2.10 -12.05 -28.33
C VAL A 699 -1.28 -12.33 -27.08
N PHE A 700 -1.95 -12.79 -26.03
CA PHE A 700 -1.32 -13.25 -24.80
C PHE A 700 -1.33 -14.78 -24.78
N VAL A 701 -0.14 -15.39 -24.73
CA VAL A 701 0.06 -16.84 -24.75
C VAL A 701 0.67 -17.30 -23.43
N TYR A 702 0.01 -18.25 -22.78
CA TYR A 702 0.37 -18.81 -21.49
C TYR A 702 0.88 -20.25 -21.67
N ILE A 703 2.14 -20.50 -21.33
CA ILE A 703 2.77 -21.82 -21.45
C ILE A 703 3.10 -22.36 -20.06
N THR A 704 2.62 -23.56 -19.74
CA THR A 704 2.94 -24.27 -18.50
C THR A 704 3.38 -25.70 -18.76
N ASN A 705 4.13 -26.27 -17.83
CA ASN A 705 4.56 -27.67 -17.87
C ASN A 705 3.69 -28.57 -16.96
N PRO A 706 3.98 -29.88 -16.90
CA PRO A 706 3.17 -30.80 -16.11
C PRO A 706 3.25 -30.61 -14.59
N THR A 707 4.15 -29.76 -14.07
CA THR A 707 4.18 -29.41 -12.63
C THR A 707 2.94 -28.64 -12.21
N SER A 708 2.19 -28.06 -13.16
CA SER A 708 0.81 -27.65 -12.98
C SER A 708 -0.12 -28.86 -13.07
N PRO A 709 -0.73 -29.32 -11.96
CA PRO A 709 -1.64 -30.47 -11.99
C PRO A 709 -2.82 -30.19 -12.91
N LEU A 710 -3.20 -31.16 -13.75
CA LEU A 710 -4.16 -30.95 -14.83
C LEU A 710 -5.49 -30.37 -14.35
N GLU A 711 -6.05 -30.90 -13.27
CA GLU A 711 -7.35 -30.46 -12.75
C GLU A 711 -7.29 -29.06 -12.11
N THR A 712 -6.20 -28.74 -11.42
CA THR A 712 -5.94 -27.38 -10.92
C THR A 712 -5.79 -26.40 -12.09
N TYR A 713 -5.05 -26.79 -13.13
CA TYR A 713 -4.86 -25.98 -14.33
C TYR A 713 -6.19 -25.72 -15.05
N LYS A 714 -6.98 -26.76 -15.33
CA LYS A 714 -8.33 -26.63 -15.91
C LYS A 714 -9.27 -25.76 -15.09
N SER A 715 -9.13 -25.80 -13.76
CA SER A 715 -9.94 -24.96 -12.87
C SER A 715 -9.51 -23.49 -12.87
N MET A 716 -8.27 -23.19 -13.25
CA MET A 716 -7.68 -21.85 -13.17
C MET A 716 -7.74 -21.08 -14.50
N ILE A 717 -7.48 -21.75 -15.62
CA ILE A 717 -7.40 -21.11 -16.95
C ILE A 717 -8.68 -20.35 -17.39
N PRO A 718 -9.92 -20.72 -16.99
CA PRO A 718 -11.10 -19.96 -17.41
C PRO A 718 -11.11 -18.52 -16.86
N GLY A 719 -10.38 -18.25 -15.77
CA GLY A 719 -10.20 -16.92 -15.21
C GLY A 719 -9.08 -16.11 -15.87
N ILE A 720 -8.29 -16.70 -16.76
CA ILE A 720 -7.12 -16.07 -17.37
C ILE A 720 -7.40 -15.85 -18.86
N LYS A 721 -7.68 -14.61 -19.27
CA LYS A 721 -7.88 -14.27 -20.67
C LYS A 721 -6.58 -14.46 -21.47
N GLY A 722 -6.62 -15.23 -22.54
CA GLY A 722 -5.49 -15.50 -23.42
C GLY A 722 -5.53 -16.93 -23.97
N GLU A 723 -4.49 -17.28 -24.70
CA GLU A 723 -4.29 -18.62 -25.27
C GLU A 723 -3.46 -19.47 -24.31
N HIS A 724 -3.86 -20.71 -24.10
CA HIS A 724 -3.29 -21.57 -23.06
C HIS A 724 -2.68 -22.83 -23.64
N TYR A 725 -1.45 -23.16 -23.23
CA TYR A 725 -0.74 -24.38 -23.61
C TYR A 725 -0.20 -25.08 -22.37
N ARG A 726 -0.40 -26.39 -22.32
CA ARG A 726 0.23 -27.28 -21.34
C ARG A 726 1.15 -28.24 -22.08
N VAL A 727 2.45 -27.93 -22.03
CA VAL A 727 3.51 -28.69 -22.72
C VAL A 727 3.94 -29.91 -21.91
N THR A 728 4.62 -30.86 -22.56
CA THR A 728 5.26 -31.99 -21.89
C THR A 728 6.51 -31.55 -21.11
N LYS A 729 7.09 -32.46 -20.32
CA LYS A 729 8.33 -32.18 -19.59
C LYS A 729 9.49 -31.93 -20.55
N ASP A 730 9.59 -32.69 -21.63
CA ASP A 730 10.67 -32.57 -22.60
C ASP A 730 10.57 -31.28 -23.41
N GLU A 731 9.36 -30.94 -23.87
CA GLU A 731 9.07 -29.65 -24.52
C GLU A 731 9.43 -28.46 -23.61
N TRP A 732 9.11 -28.55 -22.31
CA TRP A 732 9.51 -27.53 -21.34
C TRP A 732 11.03 -27.40 -21.18
N ASN A 733 11.77 -28.51 -21.24
CA ASN A 733 13.23 -28.49 -21.17
C ASN A 733 13.83 -27.76 -22.38
N PHE A 734 13.35 -28.07 -23.60
CA PHE A 734 13.77 -27.36 -24.81
C PHE A 734 13.47 -25.86 -24.75
N LEU A 735 12.27 -25.49 -24.28
CA LEU A 735 11.88 -24.09 -24.09
C LEU A 735 12.77 -23.40 -23.06
N SER A 736 13.07 -24.08 -21.95
CA SER A 736 13.92 -23.56 -20.88
C SER A 736 15.36 -23.35 -21.37
N GLU A 737 15.89 -24.25 -22.20
CA GLU A 737 17.21 -24.11 -22.79
C GLU A 737 17.28 -22.97 -23.81
N LYS A 738 16.27 -22.86 -24.68
CA LYS A 738 16.17 -21.82 -25.72
C LYS A 738 16.13 -20.41 -25.14
N PHE A 739 15.32 -20.20 -24.10
CA PHE A 739 15.11 -18.87 -23.48
C PHE A 739 15.90 -18.66 -22.20
N LYS A 740 16.75 -19.63 -21.80
CA LYS A 740 17.53 -19.61 -20.55
C LYS A 740 16.64 -19.39 -19.31
N ILE A 741 15.50 -20.07 -19.28
CA ILE A 741 14.52 -19.99 -18.19
C ILE A 741 15.13 -20.66 -16.95
N SER A 742 15.56 -19.83 -16.00
CA SER A 742 16.08 -20.28 -14.69
C SER A 742 15.06 -20.13 -13.56
N GLY A 743 13.94 -19.46 -13.82
CA GLY A 743 12.84 -19.25 -12.91
C GLY A 743 11.60 -18.75 -13.65
N ILE A 744 10.46 -18.81 -12.98
CA ILE A 744 9.18 -18.29 -13.50
C ILE A 744 8.60 -17.24 -12.53
N PRO A 745 7.88 -16.23 -13.03
CA PRO A 745 7.49 -16.04 -14.43
C PRO A 745 8.66 -15.64 -15.34
N HIS A 746 8.59 -16.03 -16.60
CA HIS A 746 9.54 -15.63 -17.65
C HIS A 746 8.74 -15.14 -18.85
N TYR A 747 9.11 -13.99 -19.40
CA TYR A 747 8.33 -13.31 -20.43
C TYR A 747 9.11 -13.17 -21.73
N VAL A 748 8.44 -13.46 -22.85
CA VAL A 748 9.01 -13.34 -24.21
C VAL A 748 8.07 -12.49 -25.06
N LEU A 749 8.63 -11.55 -25.83
CA LEU A 749 7.92 -10.79 -26.85
C LEU A 749 8.29 -11.30 -28.23
N VAL A 750 7.27 -11.57 -29.04
CA VAL A 750 7.39 -11.97 -30.44
C VAL A 750 6.72 -10.92 -31.32
N ASP A 751 7.39 -10.52 -32.39
CA ASP A 751 6.85 -9.56 -33.34
C ASP A 751 5.83 -10.19 -34.32
N LYS A 752 5.22 -9.35 -35.17
CA LYS A 752 4.24 -9.79 -36.18
C LYS A 752 4.79 -10.79 -37.20
N LYS A 753 6.12 -10.88 -37.38
CA LYS A 753 6.77 -11.83 -38.29
C LYS A 753 7.04 -13.18 -37.61
N GLY A 754 6.73 -13.32 -36.31
CA GLY A 754 7.03 -14.50 -35.54
C GLY A 754 8.48 -14.54 -35.02
N VAL A 755 9.20 -13.42 -35.09
CA VAL A 755 10.59 -13.33 -34.61
C VAL A 755 10.58 -12.87 -33.15
N VAL A 756 11.42 -13.51 -32.31
CA VAL A 756 11.61 -13.11 -30.92
C VAL A 756 12.26 -11.74 -30.86
N ALA A 757 11.49 -10.74 -30.43
CA ALA A 757 11.95 -9.37 -30.28
C ALA A 757 12.59 -9.12 -28.91
N ASP A 758 12.16 -9.87 -27.89
CA ASP A 758 12.74 -9.86 -26.55
C ASP A 758 12.57 -11.25 -25.91
N GLY A 759 13.68 -11.92 -25.62
CA GLY A 759 13.66 -13.28 -25.06
C GLY A 759 13.65 -13.32 -23.53
N ASN A 760 13.77 -12.18 -22.85
CA ASN A 760 13.83 -12.09 -21.39
C ASN A 760 13.35 -10.70 -20.94
N LEU A 761 12.07 -10.43 -21.14
CA LEU A 761 11.49 -9.12 -20.85
C LEU A 761 11.50 -8.86 -19.34
N ASP A 762 12.18 -7.78 -18.94
CA ASP A 762 12.25 -7.35 -17.54
C ASP A 762 10.88 -7.09 -16.91
N HIS A 763 10.80 -7.25 -15.59
CA HIS A 763 9.62 -6.86 -14.84
C HIS A 763 9.35 -5.36 -14.94
N MET A 764 8.19 -5.03 -15.53
CA MET A 764 7.73 -3.65 -15.70
C MET A 764 6.22 -3.55 -15.43
N ASP A 765 5.75 -2.34 -15.14
CA ASP A 765 4.35 -2.01 -14.94
C ASP A 765 3.53 -2.09 -16.24
N ASN A 766 2.20 -1.97 -16.16
CA ASN A 766 1.36 -2.09 -17.35
C ASN A 766 1.64 -1.01 -18.40
N SER A 767 2.06 0.19 -17.99
CA SER A 767 2.40 1.27 -18.91
C SER A 767 3.66 0.94 -19.73
N GLY A 768 4.70 0.42 -19.08
CA GLY A 768 5.91 -0.07 -19.74
C GLY A 768 5.63 -1.22 -20.71
N ILE A 769 4.84 -2.22 -20.30
CA ILE A 769 4.45 -3.34 -21.18
C ILE A 769 3.69 -2.82 -22.40
N LYS A 770 2.69 -1.94 -22.20
CA LYS A 770 1.89 -1.35 -23.29
C LYS A 770 2.78 -0.65 -24.32
N LYS A 771 3.73 0.16 -23.87
CA LYS A 771 4.66 0.87 -24.75
C LYS A 771 5.49 -0.10 -25.61
N ARG A 772 5.99 -1.19 -25.02
CA ARG A 772 6.76 -2.21 -25.74
C ARG A 772 5.91 -2.97 -26.77
N LEU A 773 4.68 -3.34 -26.40
CA LEU A 773 3.75 -4.03 -27.31
C LEU A 773 3.33 -3.17 -28.51
N LEU A 774 3.02 -1.89 -28.27
CA LEU A 774 2.65 -0.95 -29.34
C LEU A 774 3.84 -0.67 -30.27
N ALA A 775 5.05 -0.50 -29.73
CA ALA A 775 6.24 -0.30 -30.55
C ALA A 775 6.54 -1.47 -31.51
N LEU A 776 6.17 -2.70 -31.13
CA LEU A 776 6.27 -3.88 -32.01
C LEU A 776 5.11 -3.97 -33.01
N SER A 777 3.98 -3.33 -32.70
CA SER A 777 2.80 -3.29 -33.57
C SER A 777 2.95 -2.28 -34.71
N ASP A 778 3.68 -1.17 -34.47
CA ASP A 778 3.86 -0.05 -35.41
C ASP A 778 5.01 -0.27 -36.42
N LYS A 779 5.95 -1.19 -36.15
CA LYS A 779 7.12 -1.48 -37.02
C LYS A 779 6.79 -2.14 -38.37
N SER A 780 5.52 -2.26 -38.75
CA SER A 780 5.09 -2.80 -40.05
C SER A 780 4.83 -1.72 -41.13
N GLY A 781 5.04 -0.44 -40.83
CA GLY A 781 4.67 0.68 -41.71
C GLY A 781 5.77 1.32 -42.56
N THR A 782 7.05 0.97 -42.39
CA THR A 782 8.16 1.57 -43.15
C THR A 782 8.89 0.51 -43.96
N LYS A 783 8.49 0.37 -45.23
CA LYS A 783 9.40 -0.04 -46.29
C LYS A 783 10.08 1.19 -46.87
#